data_AF-A0A848L6L0-F1
#
_entry.id   AF-A0A848L6L0-F1
#
_cell.length_a   1.000
_cell.length_b   1.000
_cell.length_c   1.000
_cell.angle_alpha   90.00
_cell.angle_beta   90.00
_cell.angle_gamma   90.00
#
_symmetry.space_group_name_H-M   'P 1'
#
loop_
_entity.id
_entity.type
_entity.pdbx_description
1 polymer ?
#
loop_
_entity_poly.entity_id
_entity_poly.type
_entity_poly.pdbx_seq_one_letter_code
_entity_poly.pdbx_strand_id
1 'polypeptide(L)'
;MVSEGPARLMRMTSANLAACAVLLTALPVLGQSPVVDVAPDGGTPDAETRSVYMGTEFPADHVADPAAARALTVATEQSAPALVVSGGISLGAYQAGFTSTLVRFWSIARAKGGPGAGDPTPRVWTGASAGAVNALLGGLASCDPAFEQARWAPEESLFWTVWVQQLDLEELLPWDDDDRSNHLFSAPHMERTLALIQAQAEQPRFRPDCSFAFGLTVTNLRGRDIPFGWGGPDSKAELTRVTEKLVLQVMTRADGSLTARLPFTRGASSATVPYLELDPEERIHYPALGETPADDAGGQEVSLQNLLLTPQASGAFPLAFPPVAVDVSFFDMTRWEPKQTLKLVDGGFLNNNPVDLAVRLGARWVGGEGTGFNRSRFPVVYLDQDVVDWTWKPSETPRASLGPLEETYFQHVGRLMRAAQDSVVLDTLEQDPNLSGRIKIPHRGFVLPSEYQFAMMGFFDRRFRQHDFYRGMQDAIRFLSTQLTSTRAVEDLVPRVRGETLGAREQRIREVLGIASEGFRCVADGACEAAEDGVQLGKLRAATEELTKTARERALRRDGGVKTSDAAEKNPGLKHDDVDDLLAALGKVGYEYSEGVMGVAKATGSRGDLRPVRVRVGRAFHDLVSRQKSGLRIALRPAGAAFLDDWLTYTPPRQALTVHLSRQRGPGLGWEIPLAFTAHEERREEGGVSDRSEWRFGVSVSGFGVRDMDQLVPNETRMRLVTLGTYADFVSDMDGFGGTFKWLQGGPYVRLRAGLGASGSYLRDPEEFSFLLPEARLGVDVAELVGLRLSVPLYLVKKSEDGWHDGTPKIFKETGLGVEMLFTWW
;
A
#
# COMPACT_ATOMS: atom_id res chain seq x y z
N MET A 1 43.85 -42.74 21.84
CA MET A 1 43.78 -43.12 20.42
C MET A 1 43.14 -41.97 19.65
N VAL A 2 43.97 -41.25 18.87
CA VAL A 2 43.72 -40.63 17.54
C VAL A 2 42.27 -40.20 17.23
N SER A 3 41.91 -38.92 17.35
CA SER A 3 41.89 -37.86 16.31
C SER A 3 40.97 -38.11 15.11
N GLU A 4 39.96 -37.26 14.90
CA GLU A 4 39.73 -36.46 13.67
C GLU A 4 38.43 -35.63 13.75
N GLY A 5 38.56 -34.31 13.61
CA GLY A 5 37.96 -33.56 12.48
C GLY A 5 36.47 -33.17 12.48
N PRO A 6 36.14 -31.85 12.41
CA PRO A 6 34.79 -31.30 12.39
C PRO A 6 34.27 -31.02 10.95
N ALA A 7 32.99 -31.27 10.68
CA ALA A 7 32.28 -30.70 9.52
C ALA A 7 30.75 -30.82 9.66
N ARG A 8 30.08 -29.76 10.12
CA ARG A 8 28.70 -29.45 9.71
C ARG A 8 28.64 -27.99 9.29
N LEU A 9 28.99 -27.79 8.02
CA LEU A 9 28.82 -26.56 7.26
C LEU A 9 27.34 -26.16 7.24
N MET A 10 27.11 -24.86 7.42
CA MET A 10 25.87 -24.15 7.12
C MET A 10 25.20 -24.66 5.84
N ARG A 11 23.98 -25.20 5.97
CA ARG A 11 22.98 -25.15 4.91
C ARG A 11 21.99 -24.04 5.25
N MET A 12 22.35 -22.80 4.96
CA MET A 12 21.35 -21.76 4.72
C MET A 12 20.86 -21.97 3.29
N THR A 13 19.62 -22.42 3.16
CA THR A 13 18.99 -22.75 1.88
C THR A 13 18.64 -21.46 1.13
N SER A 14 18.86 -21.50 -0.18
CA SER A 14 18.48 -20.52 -1.20
C SER A 14 16.99 -20.12 -1.19
N ALA A 15 16.14 -20.81 -0.42
CA ALA A 15 14.71 -20.54 -0.27
C ALA A 15 14.41 -19.19 0.39
N ASN A 16 15.21 -18.73 1.37
CA ASN A 16 14.98 -17.46 2.05
C ASN A 16 15.30 -16.23 1.18
N LEU A 17 16.21 -16.39 0.21
CA LEU A 17 16.58 -15.36 -0.76
C LEU A 17 15.48 -15.16 -1.82
N ALA A 18 14.89 -16.27 -2.29
CA ALA A 18 13.74 -16.23 -3.18
C ALA A 18 12.52 -15.60 -2.49
N ALA A 19 12.22 -15.96 -1.24
CA ALA A 19 11.08 -15.42 -0.49
C ALA A 19 11.15 -13.89 -0.27
N CYS A 20 12.33 -13.31 -0.04
CA CYS A 20 12.49 -11.86 0.12
C CYS A 20 12.32 -11.09 -1.21
N ALA A 21 12.82 -11.64 -2.31
CA ALA A 21 12.58 -11.07 -3.65
C ALA A 21 11.09 -11.19 -4.04
N VAL A 22 10.44 -12.29 -3.65
CA VAL A 22 8.99 -12.52 -3.81
C VAL A 22 8.14 -11.56 -3.02
N LEU A 23 8.50 -11.24 -1.78
CA LEU A 23 7.77 -10.21 -1.04
C LEU A 23 7.83 -8.85 -1.73
N LEU A 24 8.99 -8.43 -2.25
CA LEU A 24 9.12 -7.13 -2.94
C LEU A 24 8.34 -7.03 -4.26
N THR A 25 8.26 -8.11 -5.04
CA THR A 25 7.56 -8.12 -6.34
C THR A 25 6.11 -8.59 -6.25
N ALA A 26 5.70 -9.25 -5.16
CA ALA A 26 4.31 -9.64 -4.90
C ALA A 26 3.52 -8.61 -4.08
N LEU A 27 4.17 -7.65 -3.42
CA LEU A 27 3.51 -6.48 -2.83
C LEU A 27 2.47 -5.82 -3.78
N PRO A 28 2.74 -5.66 -5.10
CA PRO A 28 1.75 -5.18 -6.06
C PRO A 28 0.46 -6.00 -6.17
N VAL A 29 0.50 -7.28 -5.81
CA VAL A 29 -0.57 -8.25 -6.01
C VAL A 29 -1.46 -8.38 -4.75
N LEU A 30 -0.99 -7.89 -3.60
CA LEU A 30 -1.62 -8.07 -2.29
C LEU A 30 -2.72 -7.05 -1.97
N GLY A 31 -2.92 -6.02 -2.81
CA GLY A 31 -3.89 -4.93 -2.59
C GLY A 31 -5.18 -5.01 -3.41
N GLN A 32 -5.55 -6.18 -3.95
CA GLN A 32 -6.78 -6.32 -4.75
C GLN A 32 -7.75 -7.32 -4.11
N SER A 33 -8.83 -6.81 -3.53
CA SER A 33 -10.02 -7.59 -3.17
C SER A 33 -10.82 -8.00 -4.42
N PRO A 34 -11.60 -9.09 -4.37
CA PRO A 34 -12.33 -9.60 -5.53
C PRO A 34 -13.38 -8.61 -6.06
N VAL A 35 -13.50 -8.56 -7.39
CA VAL A 35 -14.67 -7.98 -8.07
C VAL A 35 -15.86 -8.90 -7.76
N VAL A 36 -16.75 -8.47 -6.88
CA VAL A 36 -18.08 -9.10 -6.75
C VAL A 36 -18.92 -8.56 -7.90
N ASP A 37 -19.18 -9.40 -8.91
CA ASP A 37 -20.17 -9.09 -9.95
C ASP A 37 -21.57 -9.08 -9.30
N VAL A 38 -22.00 -7.90 -8.85
CA VAL A 38 -23.38 -7.67 -8.45
C VAL A 38 -24.21 -7.51 -9.72
N ALA A 39 -25.26 -8.31 -9.87
CA ALA A 39 -26.15 -8.25 -11.02
C ALA A 39 -26.72 -6.82 -11.21
N PRO A 40 -26.83 -6.33 -12.46
CA PRO A 40 -27.25 -4.97 -12.72
C PRO A 40 -28.77 -4.85 -12.52
N ASP A 41 -29.20 -4.22 -11.43
CA ASP A 41 -30.52 -3.58 -11.42
C ASP A 41 -30.46 -2.41 -12.40
N GLY A 42 -31.18 -2.57 -13.51
CA GLY A 42 -31.12 -1.72 -14.69
C GLY A 42 -31.33 -0.23 -14.40
N GLY A 43 -30.49 0.60 -15.03
CA GLY A 43 -30.68 2.04 -15.17
C GLY A 43 -30.85 2.79 -13.86
N THR A 44 -29.75 3.21 -13.24
CA THR A 44 -29.78 4.06 -12.04
C THR A 44 -30.41 5.44 -12.35
N PRO A 45 -31.54 5.80 -11.72
CA PRO A 45 -31.91 7.21 -11.56
C PRO A 45 -30.79 7.92 -10.77
N ASP A 46 -30.61 9.23 -10.96
CA ASP A 46 -29.66 10.04 -10.19
C ASP A 46 -29.78 9.71 -8.69
N ALA A 47 -28.65 9.51 -8.01
CA ALA A 47 -28.59 9.07 -6.61
C ALA A 47 -29.42 9.96 -5.65
N GLU A 48 -29.65 11.22 -6.02
CA GLU A 48 -30.49 12.18 -5.28
C GLU A 48 -32.00 11.88 -5.36
N THR A 49 -32.46 11.17 -6.39
CA THR A 49 -33.89 10.88 -6.64
C THR A 49 -34.33 9.51 -6.13
N ARG A 50 -33.40 8.68 -5.62
CA ARG A 50 -33.76 7.39 -5.00
C ARG A 50 -34.51 7.62 -3.69
N SER A 51 -35.73 7.08 -3.62
CA SER A 51 -36.48 7.00 -2.37
C SER A 51 -35.76 6.07 -1.39
N VAL A 52 -35.71 6.45 -0.12
CA VAL A 52 -35.14 5.60 0.94
C VAL A 52 -35.86 4.25 0.97
N TYR A 53 -35.09 3.17 0.91
CA TYR A 53 -35.61 1.81 0.91
C TYR A 53 -36.33 1.49 2.23
N MET A 54 -37.54 0.92 2.15
CA MET A 54 -38.40 0.67 3.33
C MET A 54 -38.11 -0.66 4.03
N GLY A 55 -37.05 -1.37 3.65
CA GLY A 55 -36.59 -2.63 4.26
C GLY A 55 -36.47 -3.74 3.22
N THR A 56 -35.75 -4.81 3.56
CA THR A 56 -35.46 -5.96 2.68
C THR A 56 -36.75 -6.61 2.15
N GLU A 57 -37.02 -6.44 0.87
CA GLU A 57 -38.00 -7.23 0.11
C GLU A 57 -37.37 -8.60 -0.14
N PHE A 58 -37.86 -9.61 0.58
CA PHE A 58 -37.47 -10.98 0.32
C PHE A 58 -38.21 -11.45 -0.95
N PRO A 59 -37.50 -11.98 -1.97
CA PRO A 59 -38.16 -12.71 -3.05
C PRO A 59 -38.99 -13.82 -2.43
N ALA A 60 -40.31 -13.83 -2.69
CA ALA A 60 -41.25 -14.73 -2.03
C ALA A 60 -40.89 -16.22 -2.23
N ASP A 61 -40.16 -16.51 -3.30
CA ASP A 61 -39.87 -17.83 -3.83
C ASP A 61 -38.76 -18.56 -3.03
N HIS A 62 -37.99 -17.85 -2.20
CA HIS A 62 -36.82 -18.39 -1.49
C HIS A 62 -36.98 -18.43 0.03
N VAL A 63 -38.14 -18.06 0.57
CA VAL A 63 -38.38 -18.03 2.02
C VAL A 63 -39.55 -18.93 2.38
N ALA A 64 -39.25 -20.07 3.01
CA ALA A 64 -40.25 -21.05 3.42
C ALA A 64 -41.29 -20.48 4.42
N ASP A 65 -40.85 -19.57 5.30
CA ASP A 65 -41.73 -18.82 6.21
C ASP A 65 -41.30 -17.34 6.27
N PRO A 66 -41.97 -16.45 5.49
CA PRO A 66 -41.68 -15.02 5.47
C PRO A 66 -41.86 -14.33 6.82
N ALA A 67 -42.78 -14.81 7.67
CA ALA A 67 -43.01 -14.21 8.99
C ALA A 67 -41.87 -14.54 9.95
N ALA A 68 -41.40 -15.78 9.96
CA ALA A 68 -40.24 -16.19 10.74
C ALA A 68 -38.95 -15.48 10.27
N ALA A 69 -38.72 -15.39 8.95
CA ALA A 69 -37.57 -14.66 8.40
C ALA A 69 -37.58 -13.17 8.77
N ARG A 70 -38.76 -12.54 8.73
CA ARG A 70 -38.94 -11.15 9.17
C ARG A 70 -38.67 -10.98 10.66
N ALA A 71 -39.21 -11.86 11.50
CA ALA A 71 -38.96 -11.82 12.95
C ALA A 71 -37.47 -11.98 13.27
N LEU A 72 -36.77 -12.86 12.55
CA LEU A 72 -35.33 -13.08 12.70
C LEU A 72 -34.49 -11.87 12.29
N THR A 73 -34.89 -11.22 11.20
CA THR A 73 -34.27 -9.99 10.70
C THR A 73 -34.41 -8.88 11.72
N VAL A 74 -35.62 -8.65 12.24
CA VAL A 74 -35.89 -7.66 13.28
C VAL A 74 -35.09 -7.95 14.55
N ALA A 75 -35.03 -9.21 15.00
CA ALA A 75 -34.25 -9.58 16.17
C ALA A 75 -32.74 -9.33 15.99
N THR A 76 -32.23 -9.54 14.78
CA THR A 76 -30.83 -9.21 14.42
C THR A 76 -30.62 -7.70 14.42
N GLU A 77 -31.51 -6.93 13.80
CA GLU A 77 -31.44 -5.47 13.70
C GLU A 77 -31.60 -4.74 15.05
N GLN A 78 -32.22 -5.39 16.02
CA GLN A 78 -32.33 -4.91 17.40
C GLN A 78 -31.08 -5.18 18.24
N SER A 79 -30.21 -6.08 17.80
CA SER A 79 -28.94 -6.35 18.48
C SER A 79 -27.90 -5.30 18.13
N ALA A 80 -27.09 -4.91 19.11
CA ALA A 80 -25.84 -4.20 18.86
C ALA A 80 -24.94 -4.99 17.88
N PRO A 81 -24.23 -4.31 16.97
CA PRO A 81 -23.42 -4.98 15.95
C PRO A 81 -22.06 -5.45 16.47
N ALA A 82 -21.43 -6.33 15.69
CA ALA A 82 -19.99 -6.55 15.70
C ALA A 82 -19.35 -5.78 14.53
N LEU A 83 -18.19 -5.17 14.73
CA LEU A 83 -17.47 -4.44 13.69
C LEU A 83 -16.19 -5.18 13.32
N VAL A 84 -15.99 -5.33 12.02
CA VAL A 84 -14.78 -5.87 11.40
C VAL A 84 -14.21 -4.78 10.52
N VAL A 85 -12.95 -4.43 10.72
CA VAL A 85 -12.23 -3.44 9.90
C VAL A 85 -11.05 -4.13 9.22
N SER A 86 -11.04 -4.16 7.89
CA SER A 86 -9.96 -4.77 7.14
C SER A 86 -8.66 -3.95 7.21
N GLY A 87 -7.53 -4.52 6.79
CA GLY A 87 -6.29 -3.75 6.66
C GLY A 87 -6.28 -2.92 5.37
N GLY A 88 -5.82 -1.66 5.47
CA GLY A 88 -5.85 -0.69 4.36
C GLY A 88 -4.68 0.30 4.31
N ILE A 89 -3.55 0.04 4.99
CA ILE A 89 -2.36 0.94 4.99
C ILE A 89 -2.77 2.40 5.27
N SER A 90 -2.60 3.36 4.35
CA SER A 90 -2.96 4.78 4.57
C SER A 90 -4.46 5.06 4.38
N LEU A 91 -5.21 4.13 3.79
CA LEU A 91 -6.69 4.14 3.80
C LEU A 91 -7.26 3.95 5.21
N GLY A 92 -6.41 3.66 6.20
CA GLY A 92 -6.78 3.76 7.60
C GLY A 92 -7.35 5.13 7.99
N ALA A 93 -6.99 6.23 7.30
CA ALA A 93 -7.61 7.53 7.50
C ALA A 93 -9.10 7.56 7.10
N TYR A 94 -9.45 6.96 5.96
CA TYR A 94 -10.84 6.76 5.53
C TYR A 94 -11.61 5.89 6.54
N GLN A 95 -11.03 4.76 6.92
CA GLN A 95 -11.62 3.86 7.91
C GLN A 95 -11.86 4.58 9.24
N ALA A 96 -10.92 5.44 9.68
CA ALA A 96 -11.03 6.22 10.90
C ALA A 96 -12.19 7.22 10.86
N GLY A 97 -12.37 7.93 9.75
CA GLY A 97 -13.51 8.84 9.56
C GLY A 97 -14.85 8.09 9.54
N PHE A 98 -14.89 6.93 8.89
CA PHE A 98 -16.07 6.07 8.84
C PHE A 98 -16.44 5.54 10.23
N THR A 99 -15.48 4.88 10.90
CA THR A 99 -15.68 4.28 12.22
C THR A 99 -16.03 5.32 13.27
N SER A 100 -15.35 6.47 13.31
CA SER A 100 -15.64 7.54 14.27
C SER A 100 -17.07 8.06 14.14
N THR A 101 -17.58 8.18 12.92
CA THR A 101 -18.96 8.62 12.63
C THR A 101 -19.99 7.59 13.08
N LEU A 102 -19.75 6.30 12.89
CA LEU A 102 -20.64 5.25 13.41
C LEU A 102 -20.65 5.20 14.94
N VAL A 103 -19.48 5.30 15.58
CA VAL A 103 -19.37 5.36 17.04
C VAL A 103 -20.10 6.58 17.59
N ARG A 104 -19.96 7.74 16.94
CA ARG A 104 -20.71 8.97 17.25
C ARG A 104 -22.22 8.72 17.18
N PHE A 105 -22.69 8.11 16.10
CA PHE A 105 -24.11 7.79 15.93
C PHE A 105 -24.66 6.93 17.09
N TRP A 106 -24.00 5.82 17.40
CA TRP A 106 -24.46 4.94 18.49
C TRP A 106 -24.31 5.55 19.88
N SER A 107 -23.31 6.41 20.09
CA SER A 107 -23.14 7.13 21.35
C SER A 107 -24.30 8.12 21.60
N ILE A 108 -24.73 8.84 20.56
CA ILE A 108 -25.95 9.68 20.64
C ILE A 108 -27.20 8.82 20.86
N ALA A 109 -27.30 7.68 20.16
CA ALA A 109 -28.46 6.78 20.26
C ALA A 109 -28.63 6.26 21.69
N ARG A 110 -27.51 5.85 22.30
CA ARG A 110 -27.46 5.45 23.70
C ARG A 110 -27.86 6.59 24.63
N ALA A 111 -27.28 7.78 24.47
CA ALA A 111 -27.52 8.92 25.36
C ALA A 111 -28.98 9.42 25.29
N LYS A 112 -29.63 9.32 24.13
CA LYS A 112 -31.04 9.73 23.91
C LYS A 112 -32.04 8.59 24.13
N GLY A 113 -31.59 7.35 24.26
CA GLY A 113 -32.45 6.17 24.38
C GLY A 113 -33.28 6.18 25.66
N GLY A 114 -34.56 5.81 25.56
CA GLY A 114 -35.45 5.65 26.72
C GLY A 114 -35.17 4.36 27.52
N PRO A 115 -35.75 4.23 28.73
CA PRO A 115 -35.69 2.99 29.50
C PRO A 115 -36.17 1.79 28.66
N GLY A 116 -35.31 0.77 28.49
CA GLY A 116 -35.60 -0.42 27.67
C GLY A 116 -35.19 -0.34 26.19
N ALA A 117 -34.49 0.72 25.76
CA ALA A 117 -33.88 0.79 24.44
C ALA A 117 -32.68 -0.17 24.27
N GLY A 118 -32.04 -0.55 25.38
CA GLY A 118 -30.76 -1.27 25.36
C GLY A 118 -29.61 -0.35 24.96
N ASP A 119 -28.39 -0.84 25.09
CA ASP A 119 -27.20 -0.11 24.62
C ASP A 119 -26.85 -0.58 23.19
N PRO A 120 -27.00 0.29 22.17
CA PRO A 120 -26.76 -0.07 20.78
C PRO A 120 -25.27 -0.11 20.41
N THR A 121 -24.35 0.19 21.34
CA THR A 121 -22.93 0.25 21.00
C THR A 121 -22.31 -1.12 20.74
N PRO A 122 -21.38 -1.21 19.77
CA PRO A 122 -20.79 -2.48 19.40
C PRO A 122 -20.01 -3.11 20.54
N ARG A 123 -20.19 -4.42 20.72
CA ARG A 123 -19.50 -5.20 21.76
C ARG A 123 -18.25 -5.91 21.26
N VAL A 124 -18.11 -6.03 19.95
CA VAL A 124 -17.03 -6.77 19.32
C VAL A 124 -16.39 -5.91 18.25
N TRP A 125 -15.07 -5.77 18.36
CA TRP A 125 -14.24 -5.03 17.44
C TRP A 125 -13.12 -5.95 16.98
N THR A 126 -13.05 -6.22 15.68
CA THR A 126 -11.93 -6.95 15.10
C THR A 126 -11.30 -6.21 13.95
N GLY A 127 -9.99 -6.41 13.78
CA GLY A 127 -9.31 -5.87 12.62
C GLY A 127 -7.93 -6.44 12.38
N ALA A 128 -7.38 -6.11 11.22
CA ALA A 128 -6.04 -6.48 10.77
C ALA A 128 -5.30 -5.22 10.30
N SER A 129 -4.00 -5.12 10.58
CA SER A 129 -3.17 -3.98 10.14
C SER A 129 -3.76 -2.62 10.55
N ALA A 130 -3.93 -1.67 9.63
CA ALA A 130 -4.63 -0.40 9.86
C ALA A 130 -6.03 -0.58 10.49
N GLY A 131 -6.73 -1.66 10.13
CA GLY A 131 -8.02 -2.02 10.70
C GLY A 131 -7.94 -2.44 12.15
N ALA A 132 -6.84 -3.05 12.61
CA ALA A 132 -6.66 -3.37 14.04
C ALA A 132 -6.54 -2.10 14.89
N VAL A 133 -5.86 -1.06 14.37
CA VAL A 133 -5.78 0.26 15.01
C VAL A 133 -7.18 0.89 15.07
N ASN A 134 -7.90 0.93 13.95
CA ASN A 134 -9.25 1.51 13.90
C ASN A 134 -10.29 0.73 14.71
N ALA A 135 -10.16 -0.59 14.81
CA ALA A 135 -10.99 -1.44 15.66
C ALA A 135 -10.75 -1.12 17.15
N LEU A 136 -9.49 -0.96 17.57
CA LEU A 136 -9.18 -0.54 18.93
C LEU A 136 -9.72 0.86 19.21
N LEU A 137 -9.43 1.84 18.34
CA LEU A 137 -9.91 3.21 18.49
C LEU A 137 -11.45 3.27 18.52
N GLY A 138 -12.15 2.43 17.75
CA GLY A 138 -13.60 2.30 17.76
C GLY A 138 -14.16 1.79 19.07
N GLY A 139 -13.54 0.76 19.65
CA GLY A 139 -13.88 0.28 20.98
C GLY A 139 -13.65 1.33 22.06
N LEU A 140 -12.50 2.00 22.05
CA LEU A 140 -12.17 3.08 22.99
C LEU A 140 -13.14 4.27 22.88
N ALA A 141 -13.42 4.71 21.66
CA ALA A 141 -14.35 5.80 21.39
C ALA A 141 -15.79 5.44 21.80
N SER A 142 -16.18 4.17 21.71
CA SER A 142 -17.49 3.71 22.21
C SER A 142 -17.65 3.88 23.72
N CYS A 143 -16.53 3.93 24.45
CA CYS A 143 -16.47 4.21 25.89
C CYS A 143 -16.31 5.70 26.23
N ASP A 144 -16.00 6.55 25.27
CA ASP A 144 -15.65 7.96 25.49
C ASP A 144 -16.92 8.85 25.47
N PRO A 145 -17.26 9.53 26.57
CA PRO A 145 -18.43 10.41 26.63
C PRO A 145 -18.29 11.66 25.73
N ALA A 146 -17.10 11.98 25.21
CA ALA A 146 -16.94 13.04 24.22
C ALA A 146 -17.78 12.80 22.96
N PHE A 147 -18.02 11.53 22.60
CA PHE A 147 -18.88 11.15 21.48
C PHE A 147 -20.39 11.30 21.79
N GLU A 148 -20.80 11.71 22.99
CA GLU A 148 -22.21 11.96 23.36
C GLU A 148 -22.58 13.44 23.37
N GLN A 149 -21.60 14.35 23.27
CA GLN A 149 -21.82 15.79 23.36
C GLN A 149 -22.80 16.32 22.30
N ALA A 150 -23.50 17.43 22.53
CA ALA A 150 -24.46 17.96 21.55
C ALA A 150 -23.80 18.42 20.24
N ARG A 151 -22.57 18.94 20.32
CA ARG A 151 -21.70 19.26 19.18
C ARG A 151 -20.46 18.40 19.26
N TRP A 152 -19.92 18.00 18.11
CA TRP A 152 -18.73 17.15 18.04
C TRP A 152 -17.81 17.59 16.93
N ALA A 153 -16.56 17.87 17.28
CA ALA A 153 -15.48 18.14 16.34
C ALA A 153 -14.71 16.83 16.09
N PRO A 154 -14.81 16.21 14.90
CA PRO A 154 -14.03 15.00 14.58
C PRO A 154 -12.52 15.21 14.70
N GLU A 155 -12.03 16.44 14.51
CA GLU A 155 -10.62 16.81 14.61
C GLU A 155 -10.04 16.66 16.02
N GLU A 156 -10.89 16.66 17.05
CA GLU A 156 -10.49 16.44 18.45
C GLU A 156 -10.39 14.94 18.81
N SER A 157 -10.77 14.05 17.89
CA SER A 157 -10.77 12.61 18.15
C SER A 157 -9.37 11.99 18.06
N LEU A 158 -9.17 10.88 18.78
CA LEU A 158 -7.97 10.05 18.63
C LEU A 158 -7.82 9.50 17.20
N PHE A 159 -8.92 9.27 16.50
CA PHE A 159 -8.92 8.87 15.10
C PHE A 159 -8.21 9.90 14.21
N TRP A 160 -8.57 11.18 14.37
CA TRP A 160 -7.94 12.27 13.64
C TRP A 160 -6.48 12.44 14.03
N THR A 161 -6.20 12.41 15.33
CA THR A 161 -4.83 12.54 15.85
C THR A 161 -3.92 11.48 15.23
N VAL A 162 -4.30 10.20 15.31
CA VAL A 162 -3.48 9.09 14.83
C VAL A 162 -3.30 9.13 13.30
N TRP A 163 -4.38 9.31 12.54
CA TRP A 163 -4.32 9.14 11.08
C TRP A 163 -4.00 10.40 10.30
N VAL A 164 -4.43 11.57 10.77
CA VAL A 164 -4.25 12.83 10.03
C VAL A 164 -3.01 13.57 10.54
N GLN A 165 -2.85 13.71 11.86
CA GLN A 165 -1.80 14.53 12.45
C GLN A 165 -0.45 13.80 12.61
N GLN A 166 -0.45 12.57 13.12
CA GLN A 166 0.80 11.87 13.48
C GLN A 166 1.44 11.13 12.31
N LEU A 167 0.70 10.78 11.27
CA LEU A 167 1.16 9.86 10.24
C LEU A 167 1.81 10.58 9.06
N ASP A 168 3.04 11.07 9.20
CA ASP A 168 3.75 11.80 8.14
C ASP A 168 4.92 11.01 7.52
N LEU A 169 5.08 11.09 6.20
CA LEU A 169 6.19 10.45 5.49
C LEU A 169 7.54 11.04 5.90
N GLU A 170 7.59 12.33 6.25
CA GLU A 170 8.85 12.94 6.68
C GLU A 170 9.39 12.27 7.94
N GLU A 171 8.51 11.98 8.90
CA GLU A 171 8.82 11.28 10.14
C GLU A 171 8.95 9.77 9.98
N LEU A 172 8.20 9.17 9.05
CA LEU A 172 8.35 7.75 8.70
C LEU A 172 9.68 7.48 7.99
N LEU A 173 10.25 8.43 7.24
CA LEU A 173 11.48 8.24 6.48
C LEU A 173 12.55 9.28 6.83
N PRO A 174 12.99 9.45 8.10
CA PRO A 174 13.96 10.50 8.45
C PRO A 174 15.22 10.45 7.57
N TRP A 175 15.83 11.62 7.32
CA TRP A 175 17.01 11.73 6.45
C TRP A 175 18.14 10.82 6.96
N ASP A 176 18.30 10.80 8.27
CA ASP A 176 19.28 9.99 8.96
C ASP A 176 18.53 9.00 9.86
N ASP A 177 18.74 7.71 9.58
CA ASP A 177 18.16 6.60 10.33
C ASP A 177 19.22 5.51 10.52
N ASP A 178 19.78 5.45 11.73
CA ASP A 178 20.82 4.49 12.08
C ASP A 178 20.28 3.08 12.33
N ASP A 179 18.96 2.85 12.35
CA ASP A 179 18.36 1.53 12.60
C ASP A 179 17.78 0.84 11.35
N ARG A 180 17.98 1.42 10.15
CA ARG A 180 17.44 0.91 8.88
C ARG A 180 18.09 -0.39 8.39
N SER A 181 17.93 -1.48 9.14
CA SER A 181 18.61 -2.77 8.93
C SER A 181 17.68 -3.87 8.42
N ASN A 182 16.37 -3.77 8.64
CA ASN A 182 15.38 -4.76 8.21
C ASN A 182 14.01 -4.14 7.89
N HIS A 183 13.92 -2.82 7.84
CA HIS A 183 12.70 -2.06 7.64
C HIS A 183 13.00 -0.75 6.89
N LEU A 184 11.99 -0.16 6.27
CA LEU A 184 12.09 1.08 5.50
C LEU A 184 11.69 2.29 6.34
N PHE A 185 10.58 2.18 7.07
CA PHE A 185 9.99 3.22 7.90
C PHE A 185 10.50 3.18 9.35
N SER A 186 10.73 4.35 9.91
CA SER A 186 11.27 4.57 11.25
C SER A 186 10.40 3.93 12.33
N ALA A 187 10.98 3.00 13.08
CA ALA A 187 10.31 2.37 14.22
C ALA A 187 10.01 3.34 15.39
N PRO A 188 10.95 4.25 15.79
CA PRO A 188 10.69 5.25 16.83
C PRO A 188 9.45 6.12 16.58
N HIS A 189 9.13 6.38 15.32
CA HIS A 189 7.94 7.17 14.97
C HIS A 189 6.64 6.45 15.35
N MET A 190 6.55 5.15 15.07
CA MET A 190 5.41 4.32 15.48
C MET A 190 5.29 4.24 17.00
N GLU A 191 6.42 4.11 17.71
CA GLU A 191 6.45 4.07 19.17
C GLU A 191 5.92 5.39 19.78
N ARG A 192 6.29 6.54 19.23
CA ARG A 192 5.74 7.86 19.65
C ARG A 192 4.23 7.93 19.45
N THR A 193 3.74 7.45 18.30
CA THR A 193 2.30 7.42 18.01
C THR A 193 1.54 6.55 19.02
N LEU A 194 2.09 5.40 19.40
CA LEU A 194 1.49 4.53 20.41
C LEU A 194 1.55 5.12 21.81
N ALA A 195 2.65 5.79 22.16
CA ALA A 195 2.78 6.50 23.43
C ALA A 195 1.70 7.59 23.58
N LEU A 196 1.29 8.24 22.48
CA LEU A 196 0.16 9.18 22.49
C LEU A 196 -1.16 8.47 22.80
N ILE A 197 -1.44 7.34 22.15
CA ILE A 197 -2.65 6.55 22.44
C ILE A 197 -2.64 6.07 23.90
N GLN A 198 -1.48 5.62 24.39
CA GLN A 198 -1.29 5.21 25.78
C GLN A 198 -1.59 6.34 26.75
N ALA A 199 -0.96 7.51 26.56
CA ALA A 199 -1.15 8.67 27.42
C ALA A 199 -2.62 9.14 27.46
N GLN A 200 -3.35 8.96 26.36
CA GLN A 200 -4.78 9.28 26.27
C GLN A 200 -5.67 8.19 26.88
N ALA A 201 -5.22 6.93 26.85
CA ALA A 201 -5.89 5.78 27.45
C ALA A 201 -5.72 5.69 28.98
N GLU A 202 -4.64 6.24 29.52
CA GLU A 202 -4.36 6.30 30.97
C GLU A 202 -5.16 7.39 31.70
N GLN A 203 -5.70 8.37 30.97
CA GLN A 203 -6.51 9.43 31.57
C GLN A 203 -7.87 8.89 32.02
N PRO A 204 -8.37 9.27 33.21
CA PRO A 204 -9.68 8.90 33.71
C PRO A 204 -10.78 9.68 32.97
N ARG A 205 -11.03 9.31 31.72
CA ARG A 205 -11.93 10.03 30.80
C ARG A 205 -13.05 9.17 30.24
N PHE A 206 -12.98 7.85 30.38
CA PHE A 206 -13.98 6.94 29.83
C PHE A 206 -15.14 6.72 30.80
N ARG A 207 -16.31 6.38 30.27
CA ARG A 207 -17.49 6.07 31.07
C ARG A 207 -17.22 4.82 31.93
N PRO A 208 -17.62 4.82 33.21
CA PRO A 208 -17.50 3.63 34.04
C PRO A 208 -18.35 2.50 33.46
N ASP A 209 -17.95 1.25 33.73
CA ASP A 209 -18.65 0.03 33.33
C ASP A 209 -18.78 -0.19 31.80
N CYS A 210 -17.99 0.52 31.00
CA CYS A 210 -17.85 0.22 29.58
C CYS A 210 -16.96 -1.02 29.36
N SER A 211 -17.37 -1.91 28.46
CA SER A 211 -16.54 -3.04 28.02
C SER A 211 -16.84 -3.48 26.59
N PHE A 212 -15.81 -3.97 25.90
CA PHE A 212 -15.90 -4.58 24.58
C PHE A 212 -14.84 -5.68 24.41
N ALA A 213 -15.12 -6.62 23.52
CA ALA A 213 -14.17 -7.60 23.04
C ALA A 213 -13.36 -7.00 21.88
N PHE A 214 -12.04 -7.13 21.96
CA PHE A 214 -11.08 -6.73 20.95
C PHE A 214 -10.36 -7.96 20.42
N GLY A 215 -10.38 -8.14 19.11
CA GLY A 215 -9.70 -9.23 18.44
C GLY A 215 -8.86 -8.73 17.28
N LEU A 216 -7.68 -9.28 17.08
CA LEU A 216 -6.89 -8.97 15.90
C LEU A 216 -6.13 -10.19 15.37
N THR A 217 -5.77 -10.10 14.11
CA THR A 217 -4.89 -11.06 13.45
C THR A 217 -3.48 -10.51 13.36
N VAL A 218 -2.50 -11.40 13.49
CA VAL A 218 -1.06 -11.12 13.38
C VAL A 218 -0.37 -12.36 12.81
N THR A 219 0.67 -12.16 12.02
CA THR A 219 1.51 -13.23 11.49
C THR A 219 2.72 -13.46 12.41
N ASN A 220 2.83 -14.67 12.96
CA ASN A 220 4.00 -15.16 13.66
C ASN A 220 5.03 -15.68 12.64
N LEU A 221 6.14 -14.96 12.49
CA LEU A 221 7.19 -15.30 11.52
C LEU A 221 7.84 -16.66 11.73
N ARG A 222 7.79 -17.21 12.95
CA ARG A 222 8.34 -18.54 13.24
C ARG A 222 7.32 -19.66 13.01
N GLY A 223 6.03 -19.31 12.99
CA GLY A 223 4.95 -20.26 13.21
C GLY A 223 5.02 -20.93 14.58
N ARG A 224 4.02 -21.76 14.88
CA ARG A 224 4.04 -22.74 15.97
C ARG A 224 3.26 -23.96 15.58
N ASP A 225 3.58 -25.09 16.19
CA ASP A 225 2.86 -26.32 15.94
C ASP A 225 1.65 -26.45 16.88
N ILE A 226 0.51 -26.86 16.33
CA ILE A 226 -0.74 -27.12 17.04
C ILE A 226 -0.99 -28.63 16.99
N PRO A 227 -1.14 -29.31 18.12
CA PRO A 227 -1.48 -30.72 18.13
C PRO A 227 -2.89 -30.94 17.56
N PHE A 228 -3.03 -31.96 16.71
CA PHE A 228 -4.27 -32.39 16.10
C PHE A 228 -4.42 -33.91 16.20
N GLY A 229 -5.64 -34.38 16.50
CA GLY A 229 -5.96 -35.80 16.67
C GLY A 229 -6.10 -36.23 18.13
N TRP A 230 -6.96 -37.24 18.34
CA TRP A 230 -7.24 -37.82 19.65
C TRP A 230 -6.47 -39.14 19.82
N GLY A 231 -5.81 -39.36 20.96
CA GLY A 231 -5.09 -40.60 21.26
C GLY A 231 -3.76 -40.41 22.00
N GLY A 232 -2.98 -41.49 22.09
CA GLY A 232 -1.61 -41.46 22.62
C GLY A 232 -0.64 -40.68 21.71
N PRO A 233 0.62 -40.48 22.11
CA PRO A 233 1.62 -39.71 21.35
C PRO A 233 1.74 -40.14 19.87
N ASP A 234 1.56 -41.44 19.60
CA ASP A 234 1.68 -42.03 18.26
C ASP A 234 0.49 -41.71 17.31
N SER A 235 -0.57 -41.06 17.82
CA SER A 235 -1.79 -40.72 17.06
C SER A 235 -2.02 -39.21 16.96
N LYS A 236 -1.05 -38.39 17.36
CA LYS A 236 -1.10 -36.92 17.26
C LYS A 236 -0.31 -36.46 16.03
N ALA A 237 -0.96 -35.70 15.16
CA ALA A 237 -0.31 -34.91 14.13
C ALA A 237 -0.08 -33.49 14.63
N GLU A 238 0.85 -32.78 14.00
CA GLU A 238 1.12 -31.37 14.28
C GLU A 238 0.79 -30.53 13.05
N LEU A 239 0.06 -29.44 13.25
CA LEU A 239 -0.27 -28.46 12.21
C LEU A 239 0.46 -27.15 12.51
N THR A 240 1.27 -26.68 11.58
CA THR A 240 1.96 -25.40 11.74
C THR A 240 1.00 -24.24 11.50
N ARG A 241 0.85 -23.39 12.51
CA ARG A 241 0.06 -22.16 12.48
C ARG A 241 0.98 -20.95 12.40
N VAL A 242 0.74 -20.10 11.42
CA VAL A 242 1.45 -18.82 11.22
C VAL A 242 0.57 -17.61 11.55
N THR A 243 -0.75 -17.70 11.37
CA THR A 243 -1.68 -16.62 11.71
C THR A 243 -2.17 -16.77 13.14
N GLU A 244 -1.68 -15.95 14.05
CA GLU A 244 -2.17 -15.89 15.43
C GLU A 244 -3.36 -14.94 15.56
N LYS A 245 -4.24 -15.25 16.51
CA LYS A 245 -5.41 -14.44 16.85
C LYS A 245 -5.25 -13.99 18.29
N LEU A 246 -5.07 -12.69 18.50
CA LEU A 246 -4.96 -12.11 19.83
C LEU A 246 -6.35 -11.61 20.23
N VAL A 247 -6.79 -12.00 21.42
CA VAL A 247 -8.13 -11.72 21.91
C VAL A 247 -8.05 -11.19 23.33
N LEU A 248 -8.65 -10.03 23.53
CA LEU A 248 -8.69 -9.33 24.81
C LEU A 248 -10.10 -8.82 25.07
N GLN A 249 -10.48 -8.76 26.34
CA GLN A 249 -11.60 -7.93 26.76
C GLN A 249 -11.04 -6.63 27.30
N VAL A 250 -11.42 -5.51 26.68
CA VAL A 250 -11.09 -4.17 27.17
C VAL A 250 -12.26 -3.66 27.98
N MET A 251 -11.97 -2.98 29.08
CA MET A 251 -12.97 -2.43 29.97
C MET A 251 -12.46 -1.21 30.72
N THR A 252 -13.40 -0.54 31.38
CA THR A 252 -13.12 0.65 32.20
C THR A 252 -13.29 0.29 33.66
N ARG A 253 -12.42 0.84 34.51
CA ARG A 253 -12.56 0.79 35.97
C ARG A 253 -13.54 1.86 36.43
N ALA A 254 -13.95 1.78 37.69
CA ALA A 254 -14.89 2.73 38.30
C ALA A 254 -14.36 4.19 38.29
N ASP A 255 -13.05 4.38 38.23
CA ASP A 255 -12.39 5.70 38.12
C ASP A 255 -12.32 6.23 36.67
N GLY A 256 -12.85 5.48 35.69
CA GLY A 256 -12.81 5.85 34.27
C GLY A 256 -11.49 5.55 33.56
N SER A 257 -10.53 4.88 34.22
CA SER A 257 -9.30 4.37 33.59
C SER A 257 -9.55 3.08 32.83
N LEU A 258 -8.74 2.79 31.81
CA LEU A 258 -8.84 1.54 31.06
C LEU A 258 -8.07 0.39 31.71
N THR A 259 -8.58 -0.82 31.51
CA THR A 259 -7.88 -2.08 31.74
C THR A 259 -8.22 -3.06 30.64
N ALA A 260 -7.33 -4.02 30.41
CA ALA A 260 -7.58 -5.14 29.53
C ALA A 260 -7.40 -6.42 30.31
N ARG A 261 -8.10 -7.48 29.90
CA ARG A 261 -7.94 -8.81 30.49
C ARG A 261 -8.09 -9.90 29.44
N LEU A 262 -7.53 -11.06 29.77
CA LEU A 262 -7.73 -12.27 28.99
C LEU A 262 -9.20 -12.75 29.10
N PRO A 263 -9.71 -13.51 28.12
CA PRO A 263 -11.01 -14.13 28.22
C PRO A 263 -11.10 -15.11 29.41
N PHE A 264 -12.30 -15.33 29.93
CA PHE A 264 -12.55 -16.37 30.94
C PHE A 264 -12.83 -17.71 30.28
N THR A 265 -12.45 -18.77 30.96
CA THR A 265 -12.91 -20.12 30.62
C THR A 265 -14.36 -20.30 31.08
N ARG A 266 -15.18 -21.02 30.30
CA ARG A 266 -16.55 -21.35 30.70
C ARG A 266 -16.60 -21.95 32.11
N GLY A 267 -17.48 -21.40 32.94
CA GLY A 267 -17.70 -21.85 34.31
C GLY A 267 -16.72 -21.27 35.34
N ALA A 268 -15.86 -20.32 34.97
CA ALA A 268 -15.00 -19.61 35.90
C ALA A 268 -15.83 -18.85 36.95
N SER A 269 -15.64 -19.18 38.23
CA SER A 269 -16.38 -18.58 39.36
C SER A 269 -15.97 -17.13 39.65
N SER A 270 -14.81 -16.70 39.16
CA SER A 270 -14.31 -15.31 39.27
C SER A 270 -14.86 -14.38 38.19
N ALA A 271 -15.57 -14.91 37.18
CA ALA A 271 -16.07 -14.11 36.07
C ALA A 271 -17.16 -13.14 36.53
N THR A 272 -16.95 -11.84 36.25
CA THR A 272 -17.94 -10.79 36.49
C THR A 272 -18.42 -10.24 35.16
N VAL A 273 -19.74 -10.23 34.99
CA VAL A 273 -20.44 -9.74 33.79
C VAL A 273 -20.27 -8.21 33.65
N PRO A 274 -20.03 -7.69 32.43
CA PRO A 274 -19.85 -8.42 31.18
C PRO A 274 -18.48 -9.11 31.07
N TYR A 275 -18.43 -10.28 30.43
CA TYR A 275 -17.18 -10.98 30.15
C TYR A 275 -17.18 -11.72 28.81
N LEU A 276 -15.98 -12.04 28.33
CA LEU A 276 -15.79 -12.90 27.17
C LEU A 276 -15.52 -14.33 27.65
N GLU A 277 -16.33 -15.29 27.21
CA GLU A 277 -16.25 -16.71 27.62
C GLU A 277 -15.71 -17.59 26.51
N LEU A 278 -14.61 -18.31 26.75
CA LEU A 278 -14.08 -19.32 25.85
C LEU A 278 -14.44 -20.73 26.32
N ASP A 279 -14.62 -21.64 25.35
CA ASP A 279 -14.65 -23.06 25.66
C ASP A 279 -13.25 -23.51 26.13
N PRO A 280 -13.16 -24.44 27.11
CA PRO A 280 -11.88 -24.95 27.59
C PRO A 280 -10.95 -25.46 26.47
N GLU A 281 -11.54 -26.03 25.42
CA GLU A 281 -10.86 -26.56 24.23
C GLU A 281 -10.34 -25.46 23.30
N GLU A 282 -10.95 -24.28 23.30
CA GLU A 282 -10.55 -23.17 22.42
C GLU A 282 -9.28 -22.45 22.91
N ARG A 283 -8.90 -22.63 24.18
CA ARG A 283 -7.74 -21.96 24.80
C ARG A 283 -6.44 -22.18 24.05
N ILE A 284 -6.26 -23.37 23.45
CA ILE A 284 -5.06 -23.69 22.65
C ILE A 284 -4.88 -22.77 21.44
N HIS A 285 -5.96 -22.12 20.98
CA HIS A 285 -5.96 -21.24 19.82
C HIS A 285 -5.71 -19.75 20.15
N TYR A 286 -5.79 -19.35 21.42
CA TYR A 286 -5.66 -17.95 21.82
C TYR A 286 -4.53 -17.80 22.85
N PRO A 287 -3.36 -17.26 22.46
CA PRO A 287 -2.28 -17.02 23.41
C PRO A 287 -2.68 -15.98 24.48
N ALA A 288 -2.17 -16.18 25.69
CA ALA A 288 -2.20 -15.19 26.75
C ALA A 288 -1.16 -14.11 26.47
N LEU A 289 -1.62 -12.87 26.31
CA LEU A 289 -0.77 -11.73 25.98
C LEU A 289 -0.06 -11.20 27.24
N GLY A 290 1.27 -11.08 27.18
CA GLY A 290 2.06 -10.38 28.17
C GLY A 290 2.17 -11.08 29.53
N GLU A 291 1.45 -12.18 29.76
CA GLU A 291 1.35 -12.86 31.04
C GLU A 291 1.40 -14.39 30.89
N THR A 292 1.82 -15.07 31.96
CA THR A 292 1.67 -16.53 32.10
C THR A 292 0.59 -16.76 33.15
N PRO A 293 -0.65 -17.08 32.75
CA PRO A 293 -1.75 -17.27 33.69
C PRO A 293 -1.43 -18.33 34.75
N ALA A 294 -1.68 -18.00 36.02
CA ALA A 294 -1.39 -18.88 37.15
C ALA A 294 -2.41 -20.04 37.29
N ASP A 295 -3.62 -19.82 36.78
CA ASP A 295 -4.70 -20.79 36.75
C ASP A 295 -5.27 -20.89 35.33
N ASP A 296 -6.24 -21.79 35.18
CA ASP A 296 -6.90 -22.05 33.93
C ASP A 296 -8.27 -21.34 33.83
N ALA A 297 -8.64 -20.54 34.83
CA ALA A 297 -9.92 -19.82 34.88
C ALA A 297 -9.96 -18.63 33.90
N GLY A 298 -8.81 -18.07 33.55
CA GLY A 298 -8.69 -16.90 32.68
C GLY A 298 -8.95 -15.59 33.42
N GLY A 299 -9.19 -14.50 32.68
CA GLY A 299 -9.53 -13.20 33.26
C GLY A 299 -8.35 -12.39 33.81
N GLN A 300 -7.11 -12.84 33.65
CA GLN A 300 -5.92 -12.12 34.11
C GLN A 300 -5.80 -10.77 33.42
N GLU A 301 -5.42 -9.74 34.17
CA GLU A 301 -5.20 -8.41 33.61
C GLU A 301 -4.01 -8.41 32.65
N VAL A 302 -4.12 -7.59 31.61
CA VAL A 302 -3.11 -7.34 30.60
C VAL A 302 -2.75 -5.86 30.66
N SER A 303 -1.46 -5.56 30.72
CA SER A 303 -0.99 -4.18 30.78
C SER A 303 -1.43 -3.40 29.53
N LEU A 304 -1.67 -2.09 29.71
CA LEU A 304 -2.03 -1.21 28.59
C LEU A 304 -0.93 -1.16 27.52
N GLN A 305 0.34 -1.23 27.93
CA GLN A 305 1.47 -1.34 27.01
C GLN A 305 1.33 -2.58 26.13
N ASN A 306 1.03 -3.75 26.71
CA ASN A 306 0.84 -4.98 25.94
C ASN A 306 -0.37 -4.90 25.01
N LEU A 307 -1.49 -4.33 25.47
CA LEU A 307 -2.66 -4.07 24.59
C LEU A 307 -2.24 -3.27 23.34
N LEU A 308 -1.49 -2.18 23.53
CA LEU A 308 -1.13 -1.26 22.43
C LEU A 308 -0.01 -1.79 21.52
N LEU A 309 0.85 -2.68 22.02
CA LEU A 309 1.83 -3.38 21.18
C LEU A 309 1.15 -4.27 20.11
N THR A 310 -0.08 -4.72 20.34
CA THR A 310 -0.73 -5.68 19.42
C THR A 310 -1.26 -5.06 18.13
N PRO A 311 -1.93 -3.89 18.11
CA PRO A 311 -2.16 -3.16 16.86
C PRO A 311 -0.88 -2.78 16.13
N GLN A 312 0.20 -2.43 16.85
CA GLN A 312 1.50 -2.15 16.22
C GLN A 312 2.03 -3.37 15.48
N ALA A 313 2.03 -4.54 16.15
CA ALA A 313 2.43 -5.80 15.54
C ALA A 313 1.57 -6.15 14.31
N SER A 314 0.26 -5.91 14.39
CA SER A 314 -0.66 -6.13 13.27
C SER A 314 -0.41 -5.16 12.11
N GLY A 315 -0.11 -3.89 12.40
CA GLY A 315 0.21 -2.86 11.40
C GLY A 315 1.62 -2.96 10.81
N ALA A 316 2.52 -3.73 11.44
CA ALA A 316 3.92 -3.84 11.01
C ALA A 316 4.08 -4.81 9.83
N PHE A 317 3.75 -4.36 8.62
CA PHE A 317 3.93 -5.20 7.44
C PHE A 317 5.41 -5.33 7.02
N PRO A 318 5.84 -6.52 6.54
CA PRO A 318 7.23 -6.81 6.21
C PRO A 318 7.86 -5.73 5.31
N LEU A 319 9.15 -5.48 5.54
CA LEU A 319 9.99 -4.50 4.84
C LEU A 319 9.66 -3.03 5.13
N ALA A 320 8.40 -2.67 5.39
CA ALA A 320 8.06 -1.31 5.79
C ALA A 320 8.39 -1.05 7.25
N PHE A 321 7.94 -1.91 8.16
CA PHE A 321 8.20 -1.78 9.60
C PHE A 321 8.93 -3.00 10.13
N PRO A 322 9.71 -2.87 11.22
CA PRO A 322 10.36 -4.03 11.82
C PRO A 322 9.34 -4.96 12.48
N PRO A 323 9.61 -6.27 12.55
CA PRO A 323 8.81 -7.19 13.36
C PRO A 323 8.77 -6.75 14.83
N VAL A 324 7.58 -6.75 15.41
CA VAL A 324 7.35 -6.33 16.79
C VAL A 324 7.54 -7.53 17.71
N ALA A 325 8.35 -7.34 18.76
CA ALA A 325 8.54 -8.34 19.79
C ALA A 325 7.35 -8.31 20.76
N VAL A 326 6.61 -9.41 20.85
CA VAL A 326 5.43 -9.53 21.73
C VAL A 326 5.57 -10.77 22.58
N ASP A 327 5.49 -10.58 23.90
CA ASP A 327 5.52 -11.67 24.85
C ASP A 327 4.15 -12.32 24.96
N VAL A 328 4.12 -13.65 24.81
CA VAL A 328 2.90 -14.45 24.90
C VAL A 328 3.15 -15.76 25.63
N SER A 329 2.10 -16.34 26.21
CA SER A 329 2.09 -17.70 26.73
C SER A 329 1.03 -18.52 26.00
N PHE A 330 1.32 -19.79 25.72
CA PHE A 330 0.40 -20.71 25.05
C PHE A 330 -0.11 -21.77 26.00
N PHE A 331 -1.31 -22.28 25.73
CA PHE A 331 -1.91 -23.34 26.53
C PHE A 331 -1.67 -24.71 25.88
N ASP A 332 -0.90 -25.59 26.54
CA ASP A 332 -0.59 -26.96 26.09
C ASP A 332 -1.56 -27.97 26.73
N MET A 333 -2.86 -27.77 26.48
CA MET A 333 -4.03 -28.57 26.94
C MET A 333 -4.22 -28.74 28.46
N THR A 334 -3.16 -28.66 29.24
CA THR A 334 -3.11 -28.99 30.67
C THR A 334 -2.57 -27.83 31.50
N ARG A 335 -1.71 -26.99 30.91
CA ARG A 335 -1.09 -25.84 31.58
C ARG A 335 -0.68 -24.77 30.58
N TRP A 336 -0.46 -23.57 31.10
CA TRP A 336 0.21 -22.49 30.38
C TRP A 336 1.71 -22.74 30.33
N GLU A 337 2.29 -22.55 29.14
CA GLU A 337 3.72 -22.62 28.91
C GLU A 337 4.42 -21.35 29.41
N PRO A 338 5.73 -21.41 29.72
CA PRO A 338 6.50 -20.21 30.00
C PRO A 338 6.35 -19.16 28.91
N LYS A 339 6.33 -17.89 29.32
CA LYS A 339 6.25 -16.75 28.41
C LYS A 339 7.36 -16.84 27.34
N GLN A 340 6.99 -16.66 26.09
CA GLN A 340 7.91 -16.61 24.96
C GLN A 340 7.70 -15.34 24.15
N THR A 341 8.81 -14.76 23.70
CA THR A 341 8.80 -13.58 22.84
C THR A 341 8.67 -14.00 21.38
N LEU A 342 7.55 -13.64 20.76
CA LEU A 342 7.33 -13.83 19.33
C LEU A 342 7.72 -12.59 18.54
N LYS A 343 8.17 -12.80 17.30
CA LYS A 343 8.32 -11.73 16.31
C LYS A 343 7.07 -11.74 15.44
N LEU A 344 6.20 -10.78 15.69
CA LEU A 344 4.93 -10.64 15.02
C LEU A 344 5.04 -9.55 13.94
N VAL A 345 4.41 -9.80 12.80
CA VAL A 345 4.26 -8.85 11.69
C VAL A 345 2.83 -8.94 11.17
N ASP A 346 2.42 -7.97 10.38
CA ASP A 346 1.26 -7.95 9.49
C ASP A 346 0.08 -8.86 9.86
N GLY A 347 -1.01 -8.27 10.33
CA GLY A 347 -2.29 -8.97 10.41
C GLY A 347 -2.88 -9.31 9.05
N GLY A 348 -2.54 -8.54 8.01
CA GLY A 348 -3.15 -8.59 6.69
C GLY A 348 -2.58 -9.62 5.73
N PHE A 349 -1.40 -10.19 6.00
CA PHE A 349 -0.73 -11.09 5.04
C PHE A 349 -1.56 -12.34 4.71
N LEU A 350 -2.20 -12.96 5.72
CA LEU A 350 -2.96 -14.20 5.56
C LEU A 350 -4.42 -14.10 5.99
N ASN A 351 -4.78 -13.12 6.83
CA ASN A 351 -6.16 -12.87 7.22
C ASN A 351 -6.36 -11.38 7.45
N ASN A 352 -6.56 -10.66 6.34
CA ASN A 352 -6.83 -9.24 6.35
C ASN A 352 -8.25 -8.88 6.82
N ASN A 353 -9.13 -9.87 6.92
CA ASN A 353 -10.57 -9.71 7.10
C ASN A 353 -11.06 -10.63 8.24
N PRO A 354 -10.82 -10.27 9.53
CA PRO A 354 -11.10 -11.15 10.66
C PRO A 354 -12.60 -11.22 11.03
N VAL A 355 -13.44 -11.49 10.04
CA VAL A 355 -14.90 -11.72 10.16
C VAL A 355 -15.15 -12.96 11.01
N ASP A 356 -14.37 -14.02 10.79
CA ASP A 356 -14.43 -15.26 11.54
C ASP A 356 -14.22 -15.02 13.04
N LEU A 357 -13.27 -14.15 13.38
CA LEU A 357 -12.98 -13.77 14.74
C LEU A 357 -14.13 -12.96 15.34
N ALA A 358 -14.70 -11.99 14.61
CA ALA A 358 -15.83 -11.21 15.11
C ALA A 358 -17.06 -12.08 15.42
N VAL A 359 -17.37 -13.02 14.53
CA VAL A 359 -18.49 -13.95 14.73
C VAL A 359 -18.26 -14.82 15.96
N ARG A 360 -17.05 -15.38 16.13
CA ARG A 360 -16.69 -16.17 17.31
C ARG A 360 -16.78 -15.33 18.58
N LEU A 361 -16.15 -14.16 18.63
CA LEU A 361 -16.17 -13.28 19.80
C LEU A 361 -17.59 -12.83 20.18
N GLY A 362 -18.44 -12.58 19.19
CA GLY A 362 -19.86 -12.28 19.44
C GLY A 362 -20.61 -13.46 20.06
N ALA A 363 -20.40 -14.68 19.57
CA ALA A 363 -21.00 -15.88 20.16
C ALA A 363 -20.49 -16.15 21.59
N ARG A 364 -19.26 -15.73 21.89
CA ARG A 364 -18.59 -15.86 23.20
C ARG A 364 -18.88 -14.73 24.18
N TRP A 365 -19.57 -13.67 23.76
CA TRP A 365 -19.91 -12.56 24.63
C TRP A 365 -20.97 -12.96 25.67
N VAL A 366 -20.67 -12.73 26.94
CA VAL A 366 -21.59 -12.88 28.07
C VAL A 366 -21.90 -11.50 28.64
N GLY A 367 -23.07 -10.98 28.25
CA GLY A 367 -23.59 -9.69 28.72
C GLY A 367 -24.50 -9.81 29.93
N GLY A 368 -24.72 -8.68 30.62
CA GLY A 368 -25.74 -8.53 31.66
C GLY A 368 -27.11 -8.19 31.08
N GLU A 369 -28.13 -8.11 31.94
CA GLU A 369 -29.44 -7.60 31.57
C GLU A 369 -29.31 -6.20 30.95
N GLY A 370 -29.97 -5.96 29.81
CA GLY A 370 -29.98 -4.65 29.15
C GLY A 370 -28.79 -4.32 28.24
N THR A 371 -27.84 -5.24 28.03
CA THR A 371 -26.64 -5.00 27.17
C THR A 371 -26.95 -4.74 25.70
N GLY A 372 -28.16 -5.02 25.23
CA GLY A 372 -28.59 -4.81 23.84
C GLY A 372 -27.94 -5.73 22.82
N PHE A 373 -27.11 -6.69 23.23
CA PHE A 373 -26.36 -7.58 22.34
C PHE A 373 -26.90 -9.01 22.41
N ASN A 374 -27.40 -9.53 21.30
CA ASN A 374 -27.89 -10.90 21.20
C ASN A 374 -26.81 -11.79 20.57
N ARG A 375 -26.10 -12.56 21.40
CA ARG A 375 -25.03 -13.48 20.98
C ARG A 375 -25.41 -14.52 19.92
N SER A 376 -26.71 -14.81 19.77
CA SER A 376 -27.19 -15.75 18.74
C SER A 376 -27.53 -15.08 17.41
N ARG A 377 -27.76 -13.75 17.42
CA ARG A 377 -28.25 -12.97 16.29
C ARG A 377 -27.81 -11.51 16.43
N PHE A 378 -26.68 -11.18 15.82
CA PHE A 378 -26.17 -9.82 15.75
C PHE A 378 -25.75 -9.48 14.30
N PRO A 379 -25.88 -8.20 13.89
CA PRO A 379 -25.36 -7.74 12.62
C PRO A 379 -23.83 -7.66 12.66
N VAL A 380 -23.19 -7.94 11.54
CA VAL A 380 -21.73 -7.77 11.37
C VAL A 380 -21.53 -6.65 10.37
N VAL A 381 -20.98 -5.53 10.80
CA VAL A 381 -20.57 -4.46 9.89
C VAL A 381 -19.13 -4.74 9.48
N TYR A 382 -18.94 -5.11 8.21
CA TYR A 382 -17.64 -5.44 7.63
C TYR A 382 -17.18 -4.28 6.75
N LEU A 383 -16.27 -3.46 7.28
CA LEU A 383 -15.69 -2.33 6.58
C LEU A 383 -14.47 -2.81 5.77
N ASP A 384 -14.70 -2.92 4.47
CA ASP A 384 -13.68 -3.20 3.46
C ASP A 384 -13.47 -1.95 2.61
N GLN A 385 -12.25 -1.41 2.59
CA GLN A 385 -11.97 -0.21 1.80
C GLN A 385 -12.02 -0.46 0.28
N ASP A 386 -11.92 -1.70 -0.17
CA ASP A 386 -11.86 -2.04 -1.59
C ASP A 386 -13.26 -2.22 -2.21
N VAL A 387 -14.31 -2.22 -1.37
CA VAL A 387 -15.70 -2.30 -1.83
C VAL A 387 -16.17 -0.91 -2.23
N VAL A 388 -16.31 -0.72 -3.54
CA VAL A 388 -16.58 0.57 -4.20
C VAL A 388 -17.84 0.50 -5.08
N ASP A 389 -18.36 1.68 -5.46
CA ASP A 389 -19.47 1.81 -6.42
C ASP A 389 -19.04 1.69 -7.91
N TRP A 390 -17.79 1.31 -8.18
CA TRP A 390 -17.23 1.17 -9.53
C TRP A 390 -16.31 -0.05 -9.61
N THR A 391 -15.86 -0.41 -10.80
CA THR A 391 -14.95 -1.55 -10.98
C THR A 391 -13.55 -1.06 -11.33
N TRP A 392 -12.55 -1.44 -10.53
CA TRP A 392 -11.15 -1.19 -10.83
C TRP A 392 -10.69 -2.01 -12.03
N LYS A 393 -9.83 -1.43 -12.87
CA LYS A 393 -9.09 -2.23 -13.84
C LYS A 393 -8.09 -3.08 -13.04
N PRO A 394 -8.10 -4.42 -13.17
CA PRO A 394 -7.05 -5.22 -12.55
C PRO A 394 -5.70 -4.73 -13.07
N SER A 395 -4.79 -4.42 -12.16
CA SER A 395 -3.41 -4.12 -12.52
C SER A 395 -2.90 -5.30 -13.34
N GLU A 396 -2.48 -5.00 -14.57
CA GLU A 396 -1.80 -6.00 -15.40
C GLU A 396 -0.52 -6.35 -14.65
N THR A 397 -0.35 -7.61 -14.24
CA THR A 397 0.91 -8.09 -13.66
C THR A 397 2.03 -7.55 -14.56
N PRO A 398 3.01 -6.80 -14.05
CA PRO A 398 4.07 -6.29 -14.88
C PRO A 398 4.64 -7.48 -15.66
N ARG A 399 4.48 -7.48 -16.99
CA ARG A 399 5.19 -8.43 -17.89
C ARG A 399 6.71 -8.20 -17.88
N ALA A 400 7.23 -7.55 -16.84
CA ALA A 400 8.60 -7.10 -16.74
C ALA A 400 9.50 -8.21 -16.19
N SER A 401 10.53 -8.55 -16.98
CA SER A 401 11.77 -9.24 -16.60
C SER A 401 11.74 -10.66 -16.02
N LEU A 402 10.58 -11.19 -15.65
CA LEU A 402 10.51 -12.51 -15.04
C LEU A 402 10.50 -13.58 -16.14
N GLY A 403 11.41 -14.56 -16.06
CA GLY A 403 11.36 -15.71 -16.97
C GLY A 403 10.00 -16.43 -16.87
N PRO A 404 9.56 -17.20 -17.87
CA PRO A 404 8.25 -17.88 -17.84
C PRO A 404 8.01 -18.73 -16.58
N LEU A 405 9.09 -19.31 -16.03
CA LEU A 405 9.08 -20.02 -14.76
C LEU A 405 8.77 -19.07 -13.59
N GLU A 406 9.49 -17.96 -13.50
CA GLU A 406 9.34 -16.96 -12.47
C GLU A 406 7.93 -16.35 -12.52
N GLU A 407 7.44 -15.93 -13.68
CA GLU A 407 6.08 -15.43 -13.85
C GLU A 407 5.04 -16.44 -13.34
N THR A 408 5.19 -17.72 -13.68
CA THR A 408 4.30 -18.78 -13.19
C THR A 408 4.36 -18.87 -11.66
N TYR A 409 5.55 -18.84 -11.05
CA TYR A 409 5.69 -18.88 -9.59
C TYR A 409 5.14 -17.63 -8.90
N PHE A 410 5.39 -16.43 -9.41
CA PHE A 410 4.89 -15.18 -8.82
C PHE A 410 3.38 -15.06 -8.94
N GLN A 411 2.80 -15.40 -10.10
CA GLN A 411 1.35 -15.47 -10.26
C GLN A 411 0.75 -16.51 -9.31
N HIS A 412 1.42 -17.65 -9.12
CA HIS A 412 0.95 -18.69 -8.21
C HIS A 412 1.01 -18.24 -6.74
N VAL A 413 2.09 -17.58 -6.31
CA VAL A 413 2.21 -17.02 -4.95
C VAL A 413 1.15 -15.95 -4.71
N GLY A 414 0.96 -15.02 -5.65
CA GLY A 414 -0.07 -13.98 -5.54
C GLY A 414 -1.49 -14.56 -5.44
N ARG A 415 -1.80 -15.59 -6.24
CA ARG A 415 -3.09 -16.32 -6.15
C ARG A 415 -3.20 -17.12 -4.85
N LEU A 416 -2.13 -17.74 -4.38
CA LEU A 416 -2.10 -18.49 -3.12
C LEU A 416 -2.36 -17.57 -1.92
N MET A 417 -1.76 -16.38 -1.89
CA MET A 417 -1.98 -15.41 -0.81
C MET A 417 -3.42 -14.89 -0.80
N ARG A 418 -3.97 -14.53 -1.97
CA ARG A 418 -5.38 -14.17 -2.10
C ARG A 418 -6.31 -15.31 -1.67
N ALA A 419 -6.07 -16.52 -2.15
CA ALA A 419 -6.85 -17.70 -1.76
C ALA A 419 -6.76 -17.98 -0.25
N ALA A 420 -5.62 -17.72 0.40
CA ALA A 420 -5.45 -17.88 1.84
C ALA A 420 -6.24 -16.82 2.64
N GLN A 421 -6.31 -15.58 2.15
CA GLN A 421 -7.13 -14.52 2.74
C GLN A 421 -8.63 -14.84 2.59
N ASP A 422 -9.04 -15.27 1.39
CA ASP A 422 -10.44 -15.59 1.08
C ASP A 422 -10.91 -16.86 1.80
N SER A 423 -10.04 -17.87 1.96
CA SER A 423 -10.42 -19.14 2.57
C SER A 423 -10.95 -18.97 3.98
N VAL A 424 -10.43 -18.02 4.77
CA VAL A 424 -10.92 -17.80 6.13
C VAL A 424 -12.35 -17.25 6.14
N VAL A 425 -12.68 -16.34 5.22
CA VAL A 425 -14.03 -15.80 5.09
C VAL A 425 -14.98 -16.90 4.57
N LEU A 426 -14.56 -17.65 3.55
CA LEU A 426 -15.32 -18.76 3.00
C LEU A 426 -15.61 -19.85 4.04
N ASP A 427 -14.60 -20.29 4.80
CA ASP A 427 -14.75 -21.27 5.88
C ASP A 427 -15.77 -20.79 6.93
N THR A 428 -15.83 -19.47 7.18
CA THR A 428 -16.80 -18.89 8.13
C THR A 428 -18.22 -18.93 7.57
N LEU A 429 -18.40 -18.63 6.28
CA LEU A 429 -19.68 -18.72 5.60
C LEU A 429 -20.18 -20.17 5.50
N GLU A 430 -19.28 -21.14 5.32
CA GLU A 430 -19.60 -22.55 5.32
C GLU A 430 -20.05 -23.05 6.70
N GLN A 431 -19.43 -22.57 7.78
CA GLN A 431 -19.79 -22.92 9.16
C GLN A 431 -21.08 -22.24 9.63
N ASP A 432 -21.41 -21.06 9.08
CA ASP A 432 -22.62 -20.31 9.40
C ASP A 432 -23.34 -19.87 8.11
N PRO A 433 -24.20 -20.73 7.53
CA PRO A 433 -24.89 -20.44 6.27
C PRO A 433 -25.79 -19.20 6.31
N ASN A 434 -26.14 -18.70 7.50
CA ASN A 434 -26.97 -17.51 7.67
C ASN A 434 -26.14 -16.23 7.87
N LEU A 435 -24.81 -16.33 7.88
CA LEU A 435 -23.93 -15.20 8.11
C LEU A 435 -24.04 -14.15 6.99
N SER A 436 -24.16 -14.57 5.72
CA SER A 436 -24.31 -13.64 4.59
C SER A 436 -25.48 -12.65 4.77
N GLY A 437 -26.60 -13.11 5.35
CA GLY A 437 -27.76 -12.24 5.63
C GLY A 437 -27.55 -11.25 6.79
N ARG A 438 -26.51 -11.46 7.62
CA ARG A 438 -26.18 -10.61 8.78
C ARG A 438 -25.01 -9.66 8.52
N ILE A 439 -24.20 -9.93 7.50
CA ILE A 439 -23.09 -9.04 7.11
C ILE A 439 -23.66 -7.83 6.37
N LYS A 440 -23.22 -6.63 6.78
CA LYS A 440 -23.48 -5.35 6.15
C LYS A 440 -22.14 -4.78 5.68
N ILE A 441 -22.01 -4.56 4.37
CA ILE A 441 -20.77 -4.09 3.74
C ILE A 441 -21.03 -2.69 3.18
N PRO A 442 -20.47 -1.63 3.78
CA PRO A 442 -20.58 -0.29 3.22
C PRO A 442 -19.83 -0.22 1.89
N HIS A 443 -20.41 0.50 0.94
CA HIS A 443 -19.75 0.82 -0.33
C HIS A 443 -19.15 2.21 -0.25
N ARG A 444 -17.92 2.34 -0.74
CA ARG A 444 -17.25 3.64 -0.85
C ARG A 444 -17.76 4.39 -2.08
N GLY A 445 -18.17 5.63 -1.86
CA GLY A 445 -18.83 6.45 -2.88
C GLY A 445 -17.88 7.29 -3.75
N PHE A 446 -16.60 7.40 -3.38
CA PHE A 446 -15.64 8.32 -3.98
C PHE A 446 -14.24 7.71 -4.10
N VAL A 447 -13.57 8.00 -5.21
CA VAL A 447 -12.13 7.74 -5.39
C VAL A 447 -11.36 8.58 -4.38
N LEU A 448 -10.38 7.97 -3.72
CA LEU A 448 -9.59 8.56 -2.65
C LEU A 448 -8.16 8.79 -3.12
N PRO A 449 -7.56 9.98 -2.91
CA PRO A 449 -6.15 10.20 -3.22
C PRO A 449 -5.22 9.17 -2.55
N SER A 450 -5.52 8.75 -1.32
CA SER A 450 -4.62 7.84 -0.61
C SER A 450 -4.59 6.42 -1.18
N GLU A 451 -5.56 6.01 -2.00
CA GLU A 451 -5.67 4.64 -2.51
C GLU A 451 -4.68 4.30 -3.62
N TYR A 452 -4.17 5.34 -4.28
CA TYR A 452 -3.19 5.20 -5.35
C TYR A 452 -1.84 4.73 -4.80
N GLN A 453 -1.08 4.03 -5.64
CA GLN A 453 0.25 3.49 -5.31
C GLN A 453 0.21 2.56 -4.09
N PHE A 454 -0.65 1.52 -4.13
CA PHE A 454 -0.83 0.54 -3.05
C PHE A 454 -1.25 1.17 -1.72
N ALA A 455 -2.20 2.10 -1.77
CA ALA A 455 -2.68 2.80 -0.60
C ALA A 455 -1.58 3.55 0.19
N MET A 456 -0.56 4.11 -0.49
CA MET A 456 0.57 4.83 0.14
C MET A 456 0.54 6.33 -0.09
N MET A 457 -0.19 6.81 -1.10
CA MET A 457 -0.26 8.25 -1.43
C MET A 457 -0.72 9.09 -0.23
N GLY A 458 -1.52 8.50 0.69
CA GLY A 458 -1.93 9.16 1.92
C GLY A 458 -0.74 9.62 2.76
N PHE A 459 0.42 8.95 2.72
CA PHE A 459 1.60 9.41 3.45
C PHE A 459 2.22 10.67 2.85
N PHE A 460 2.00 10.95 1.56
CA PHE A 460 2.77 11.96 0.82
C PHE A 460 2.28 13.39 1.09
N ASP A 461 1.00 13.56 1.42
CA ASP A 461 0.41 14.86 1.75
C ASP A 461 -0.63 14.69 2.87
N ARG A 462 -0.54 15.53 3.91
CA ARG A 462 -1.45 15.50 5.06
C ARG A 462 -2.92 15.65 4.63
N ARG A 463 -3.19 16.48 3.64
CA ARG A 463 -4.55 16.80 3.22
C ARG A 463 -5.20 15.68 2.42
N PHE A 464 -4.43 14.74 1.88
CA PHE A 464 -4.99 13.50 1.33
C PHE A 464 -5.66 12.68 2.42
N ARG A 465 -4.98 12.50 3.57
CA ARG A 465 -5.55 11.80 4.74
C ARG A 465 -6.73 12.54 5.33
N GLN A 466 -6.65 13.87 5.43
CA GLN A 466 -7.75 14.73 5.89
C GLN A 466 -8.99 14.58 5.00
N HIS A 467 -8.81 14.68 3.68
CA HIS A 467 -9.91 14.50 2.73
C HIS A 467 -10.52 13.10 2.86
N ASP A 468 -9.70 12.06 2.94
CA ASP A 468 -10.15 10.68 2.99
C ASP A 468 -10.89 10.37 4.30
N PHE A 469 -10.43 10.95 5.41
CA PHE A 469 -11.15 10.93 6.68
C PHE A 469 -12.57 11.50 6.53
N TYR A 470 -12.70 12.70 5.96
CA TYR A 470 -14.02 13.31 5.76
C TYR A 470 -14.89 12.55 4.77
N ARG A 471 -14.31 11.93 3.72
CA ARG A 471 -15.04 11.01 2.83
C ARG A 471 -15.54 9.77 3.57
N GLY A 472 -14.73 9.21 4.47
CA GLY A 472 -15.16 8.13 5.36
C GLY A 472 -16.36 8.51 6.22
N MET A 473 -16.36 9.73 6.78
CA MET A 473 -17.51 10.25 7.52
C MET A 473 -18.77 10.36 6.65
N GLN A 474 -18.62 10.87 5.41
CA GLN A 474 -19.71 11.00 4.46
C GLN A 474 -20.31 9.64 4.09
N ASP A 475 -19.46 8.65 3.81
CA ASP A 475 -19.90 7.29 3.46
C ASP A 475 -20.55 6.57 4.67
N ALA A 476 -20.13 6.86 5.91
CA ALA A 476 -20.81 6.38 7.11
C ALA A 476 -22.23 6.96 7.24
N ILE A 477 -22.42 8.25 6.94
CA ILE A 477 -23.76 8.88 6.93
C ILE A 477 -24.64 8.24 5.85
N ARG A 478 -24.09 8.00 4.65
CA ARG A 478 -24.80 7.28 3.59
C ARG A 478 -25.15 5.84 3.99
N PHE A 479 -24.23 5.14 4.65
CA PHE A 479 -24.44 3.79 5.15
C PHE A 479 -25.57 3.72 6.19
N LEU A 480 -25.61 4.67 7.14
CA LEU A 480 -26.73 4.85 8.08
C LEU A 480 -28.05 5.17 7.38
N SER A 481 -27.99 5.89 6.25
CA SER A 481 -29.15 6.28 5.44
C SER A 481 -29.69 5.17 4.55
N THR A 482 -28.94 4.09 4.34
CA THR A 482 -29.28 3.02 3.38
C THR A 482 -29.32 1.65 4.04
N GLN A 483 -28.20 1.13 4.53
CA GLN A 483 -28.02 -0.27 4.92
C GLN A 483 -28.32 -0.56 6.40
N LEU A 484 -28.21 0.44 7.29
CA LEU A 484 -28.55 0.31 8.72
C LEU A 484 -29.90 0.93 9.10
N THR A 485 -30.70 1.31 8.11
CA THR A 485 -31.97 2.05 8.29
C THR A 485 -33.00 1.34 9.17
N SER A 486 -32.96 0.01 9.21
CA SER A 486 -33.89 -0.83 9.97
C SER A 486 -33.42 -1.12 11.40
N THR A 487 -32.20 -0.73 11.77
CA THR A 487 -31.76 -0.88 13.16
C THR A 487 -32.58 0.03 14.07
N ARG A 488 -32.95 -0.48 15.25
CA ARG A 488 -33.78 0.26 16.21
C ARG A 488 -33.17 1.62 16.57
N ALA A 489 -31.85 1.66 16.76
CA ALA A 489 -31.13 2.90 17.05
C ALA A 489 -31.28 3.96 15.94
N VAL A 490 -31.30 3.54 14.67
CA VAL A 490 -31.50 4.43 13.52
C VAL A 490 -32.95 4.87 13.41
N GLU A 491 -33.91 3.96 13.55
CA GLU A 491 -35.33 4.32 13.48
C GLU A 491 -35.74 5.24 14.65
N ASP A 492 -35.22 5.02 15.86
CA ASP A 492 -35.55 5.84 17.03
C ASP A 492 -34.96 7.26 16.93
N LEU A 493 -33.73 7.41 16.41
CA LEU A 493 -33.08 8.70 16.27
C LEU A 493 -33.47 9.47 15.00
N VAL A 494 -33.62 8.76 13.88
CA VAL A 494 -33.93 9.33 12.57
C VAL A 494 -35.01 8.46 11.90
N PRO A 495 -36.28 8.60 12.33
CA PRO A 495 -37.39 7.85 11.76
C PRO A 495 -37.47 7.99 10.24
N ARG A 496 -37.95 6.95 9.56
CA ARG A 496 -38.17 6.98 8.11
C ARG A 496 -39.40 7.81 7.77
N VAL A 497 -39.26 8.68 6.77
CA VAL A 497 -40.36 9.50 6.24
C VAL A 497 -40.73 8.98 4.87
N ARG A 498 -42.02 8.71 4.64
CA ARG A 498 -42.50 8.17 3.35
C ARG A 498 -42.23 9.19 2.23
N GLY A 499 -41.61 8.74 1.13
CA GLY A 499 -41.30 9.58 -0.02
C GLY A 499 -40.07 10.48 0.18
N GLU A 500 -39.33 10.29 1.27
CA GLU A 500 -38.08 10.99 1.52
C GLU A 500 -36.99 10.60 0.51
N THR A 501 -36.26 11.62 0.04
CA THR A 501 -35.05 11.44 -0.76
C THR A 501 -33.87 11.05 0.12
N LEU A 502 -32.92 10.30 -0.44
CA LEU A 502 -31.70 9.92 0.28
C LEU A 502 -30.95 11.15 0.85
N GLY A 503 -30.82 12.23 0.07
CA GLY A 503 -30.12 13.45 0.52
C GLY A 503 -30.80 14.13 1.72
N ALA A 504 -32.14 14.16 1.76
CA ALA A 504 -32.87 14.72 2.91
C ALA A 504 -32.64 13.88 4.18
N ARG A 505 -32.52 12.55 4.04
CA ARG A 505 -32.22 11.65 5.15
C ARG A 505 -30.80 11.83 5.66
N GLU A 506 -29.82 11.89 4.75
CA GLU A 506 -28.41 12.15 5.07
C GLU A 506 -28.27 13.48 5.83
N GLN A 507 -29.01 14.51 5.43
CA GLN A 507 -29.03 15.81 6.11
C GLN A 507 -29.59 15.70 7.55
N ARG A 508 -30.70 15.00 7.76
CA ARG A 508 -31.22 14.78 9.13
C ARG A 508 -30.25 14.00 10.01
N ILE A 509 -29.57 12.99 9.44
CA ILE A 509 -28.52 12.26 10.18
C ILE A 509 -27.40 13.21 10.58
N ARG A 510 -26.91 14.07 9.68
CA ARG A 510 -25.89 15.08 10.01
C ARG A 510 -26.31 16.02 11.12
N GLU A 511 -27.57 16.48 11.10
CA GLU A 511 -28.14 17.32 12.16
C GLU A 511 -28.17 16.60 13.51
N VAL A 512 -28.55 15.33 13.53
CA VAL A 512 -28.51 14.50 14.75
C VAL A 512 -27.09 14.29 15.25
N LEU A 513 -26.12 14.09 14.35
CA LEU A 513 -24.72 13.90 14.70
C LEU A 513 -24.06 15.17 15.26
N GLY A 514 -24.61 16.36 14.96
CA GLY A 514 -24.09 17.63 15.49
C GLY A 514 -22.63 17.89 15.11
N ILE A 515 -22.22 17.51 13.89
CA ILE A 515 -20.83 17.62 13.43
C ILE A 515 -20.46 19.10 13.31
N ALA A 516 -19.49 19.53 14.11
CA ALA A 516 -18.94 20.87 14.15
C ALA A 516 -17.55 20.88 13.50
N SER A 517 -17.50 20.63 12.19
CA SER A 517 -16.27 20.64 11.39
C SER A 517 -16.46 21.40 10.09
N GLU A 518 -15.64 22.41 9.88
CA GLU A 518 -15.61 23.18 8.64
C GLU A 518 -14.96 22.38 7.51
N GLY A 519 -13.93 21.59 7.81
CA GLY A 519 -13.30 20.70 6.82
C GLY A 519 -14.27 19.63 6.31
N PHE A 520 -15.07 19.04 7.19
CA PHE A 520 -16.13 18.11 6.78
C PHE A 520 -17.15 18.80 5.88
N ARG A 521 -17.61 20.00 6.23
CA ARG A 521 -18.53 20.78 5.38
C ARG A 521 -17.90 21.16 4.04
N CYS A 522 -16.61 21.43 3.99
CA CYS A 522 -15.89 21.66 2.72
C CYS A 522 -15.96 20.41 1.81
N VAL A 523 -15.61 19.24 2.33
CA VAL A 523 -15.59 18.00 1.54
C VAL A 523 -17.00 17.52 1.19
N ALA A 524 -17.94 17.60 2.14
CA ALA A 524 -19.29 17.07 1.97
C ALA A 524 -20.23 18.01 1.21
N ASP A 525 -20.12 19.33 1.43
CA ASP A 525 -21.06 20.34 0.91
C ASP A 525 -20.38 21.35 -0.04
N GLY A 526 -19.08 21.58 0.11
CA GLY A 526 -18.31 22.54 -0.72
C GLY A 526 -18.18 23.90 -0.10
N ALA A 527 -18.66 24.03 1.13
CA ALA A 527 -18.51 25.22 1.95
C ALA A 527 -17.08 25.31 2.51
N CYS A 528 -16.13 25.62 1.63
CA CYS A 528 -14.70 25.58 1.93
C CYS A 528 -14.12 26.92 2.43
N GLU A 529 -14.89 28.00 2.44
CA GLU A 529 -14.38 29.34 2.76
C GLU A 529 -13.88 29.47 4.20
N ALA A 530 -14.50 28.75 5.14
CA ALA A 530 -14.18 28.83 6.56
C ALA A 530 -13.13 27.79 7.01
N ALA A 531 -12.97 26.69 6.28
CA ALA A 531 -12.14 25.57 6.71
C ALA A 531 -10.64 25.90 6.70
N GLU A 532 -9.92 25.40 7.70
CA GLU A 532 -8.46 25.27 7.63
C GLU A 532 -8.09 24.45 6.39
N ASP A 533 -7.15 24.95 5.58
CA ASP A 533 -6.80 24.41 4.26
C ASP A 533 -7.96 24.37 3.23
N GLY A 534 -9.07 25.06 3.49
CA GLY A 534 -10.32 24.96 2.72
C GLY A 534 -10.17 25.15 1.21
N VAL A 535 -9.32 26.08 0.77
CA VAL A 535 -9.01 26.27 -0.67
C VAL A 535 -8.45 25.00 -1.29
N GLN A 536 -7.53 24.32 -0.60
CA GLN A 536 -6.84 23.15 -1.12
C GLN A 536 -7.69 21.88 -0.94
N LEU A 537 -8.46 21.78 0.14
CA LEU A 537 -9.47 20.74 0.31
C LEU A 537 -10.57 20.83 -0.76
N GLY A 538 -11.02 22.04 -1.11
CA GLY A 538 -11.99 22.25 -2.19
C GLY A 538 -11.45 21.82 -3.56
N LYS A 539 -10.18 22.11 -3.85
CA LYS A 539 -9.50 21.63 -5.07
C LYS A 539 -9.37 20.11 -5.09
N LEU A 540 -8.94 19.51 -3.98
CA LEU A 540 -8.80 18.06 -3.84
C LEU A 540 -10.14 17.34 -3.98
N ARG A 541 -11.20 17.92 -3.39
CA ARG A 541 -12.58 17.48 -3.59
C ARG A 541 -12.94 17.50 -5.09
N ALA A 542 -12.70 18.61 -5.79
CA ALA A 542 -13.01 18.72 -7.21
C ALA A 542 -12.23 17.70 -8.06
N ALA A 543 -10.94 17.47 -7.75
CA ALA A 543 -10.12 16.47 -8.43
C ALA A 543 -10.67 15.04 -8.24
N THR A 544 -11.02 14.67 -7.01
CA THR A 544 -11.55 13.34 -6.68
C THR A 544 -12.95 13.10 -7.23
N GLU A 545 -13.79 14.12 -7.30
CA GLU A 545 -15.11 14.05 -7.94
C GLU A 545 -15.00 13.79 -9.44
N GLU A 546 -14.08 14.46 -10.13
CA GLU A 546 -13.81 14.22 -11.55
C GLU A 546 -13.28 12.79 -11.78
N LEU A 547 -12.38 12.31 -10.92
CA LEU A 547 -11.88 10.93 -10.98
C LEU A 547 -13.00 9.91 -10.73
N THR A 548 -13.85 10.15 -9.74
CA THR A 548 -14.99 9.29 -9.41
C THR A 548 -15.98 9.23 -10.57
N LYS A 549 -16.29 10.38 -11.18
CA LYS A 549 -17.13 10.46 -12.37
C LYS A 549 -16.52 9.65 -13.52
N THR A 550 -15.24 9.83 -13.77
CA THR A 550 -14.49 9.10 -14.80
C THR A 550 -14.52 7.59 -14.55
N ALA A 551 -14.33 7.16 -13.30
CA ALA A 551 -14.36 5.75 -12.90
C ALA A 551 -15.73 5.12 -13.21
N ARG A 552 -16.82 5.79 -12.82
CA ARG A 552 -18.20 5.32 -13.03
C ARG A 552 -18.58 5.31 -14.52
N GLU A 553 -18.26 6.36 -15.27
CA GLU A 553 -18.54 6.41 -16.71
C GLU A 553 -17.80 5.32 -17.48
N ARG A 554 -16.54 5.04 -17.11
CA ARG A 554 -15.75 3.96 -17.70
C ARG A 554 -16.33 2.57 -17.37
N ALA A 555 -16.80 2.37 -16.14
CA ALA A 555 -17.45 1.12 -15.73
C ALA A 555 -18.75 0.86 -16.52
N LEU A 556 -19.63 1.86 -16.66
CA LEU A 556 -20.90 1.72 -17.39
C LEU A 556 -20.72 1.35 -18.87
N ARG A 557 -19.65 1.83 -19.53
CA ARG A 557 -19.36 1.50 -20.94
C ARG A 557 -18.96 0.03 -21.13
N ARG A 558 -18.33 -0.58 -20.12
CA ARG A 558 -17.90 -1.99 -20.16
C ARG A 558 -19.10 -2.94 -20.16
N ASP A 559 -20.11 -2.64 -19.34
CA ASP A 559 -21.28 -3.52 -19.17
C ASP A 559 -22.33 -3.32 -20.28
N GLY A 560 -22.34 -2.15 -20.94
CA GLY A 560 -23.30 -1.81 -21.99
C GLY A 560 -23.11 -2.52 -23.34
N GLY A 561 -22.06 -3.33 -23.53
CA GLY A 561 -21.84 -4.13 -24.75
C GLY A 561 -21.70 -3.35 -26.06
N VAL A 562 -21.61 -2.01 -26.01
CA VAL A 562 -21.47 -1.16 -27.20
C VAL A 562 -20.03 -1.25 -27.68
N LYS A 563 -19.79 -2.11 -28.67
CA LYS A 563 -18.54 -2.14 -29.44
C LYS A 563 -18.42 -0.84 -30.25
N THR A 564 -17.78 0.17 -29.69
CA THR A 564 -17.41 1.37 -30.44
C THR A 564 -16.08 1.12 -31.14
N SER A 565 -16.04 1.24 -32.47
CA SER A 565 -14.88 0.93 -33.32
C SER A 565 -13.70 1.93 -33.25
N ASP A 566 -13.69 2.83 -32.27
CA ASP A 566 -12.72 3.92 -32.19
C ASP A 566 -11.61 3.63 -31.18
N ALA A 567 -10.39 4.01 -31.54
CA ALA A 567 -9.12 3.79 -30.80
C ALA A 567 -9.09 4.32 -29.34
N ALA A 568 -10.17 4.96 -28.87
CA ALA A 568 -10.40 5.25 -27.45
C ALA A 568 -10.66 3.98 -26.60
N GLU A 569 -10.86 2.82 -27.24
CA GLU A 569 -11.04 1.50 -26.58
C GLU A 569 -9.77 0.98 -25.88
N LYS A 570 -8.60 1.62 -26.04
CA LYS A 570 -7.35 1.13 -25.46
C LYS A 570 -7.16 1.38 -23.96
N ASN A 571 -8.01 2.14 -23.26
CA ASN A 571 -7.81 2.39 -21.82
C ASN A 571 -9.12 2.47 -21.00
N PRO A 572 -9.74 1.32 -20.64
CA PRO A 572 -11.14 1.30 -20.20
C PRO A 572 -11.39 1.42 -18.67
N GLY A 573 -10.41 1.72 -17.81
CA GLY A 573 -10.66 1.87 -16.37
C GLY A 573 -9.52 2.54 -15.60
N LEU A 574 -9.81 3.13 -14.43
CA LEU A 574 -8.77 3.58 -13.49
C LEU A 574 -7.98 2.36 -12.98
N LYS A 575 -6.68 2.52 -12.74
CA LYS A 575 -5.80 1.51 -12.15
C LYS A 575 -5.30 2.00 -10.79
N HIS A 576 -5.28 1.13 -9.78
CA HIS A 576 -4.78 1.46 -8.44
C HIS A 576 -3.29 1.86 -8.43
N ASP A 577 -2.51 1.26 -9.31
CA ASP A 577 -1.07 1.48 -9.48
C ASP A 577 -0.75 2.67 -10.40
N ASP A 578 -1.75 3.26 -11.05
CA ASP A 578 -1.55 4.38 -11.99
C ASP A 578 -1.93 5.72 -11.34
N VAL A 579 -0.92 6.40 -10.83
CA VAL A 579 -1.06 7.71 -10.18
C VAL A 579 -1.24 8.85 -11.18
N ASP A 580 -1.06 8.62 -12.48
CA ASP A 580 -1.06 9.70 -13.47
C ASP A 580 -2.43 10.37 -13.60
N ASP A 581 -3.51 9.59 -13.50
CA ASP A 581 -4.88 10.13 -13.47
C ASP A 581 -5.07 11.05 -12.25
N LEU A 582 -4.58 10.65 -11.06
CA LEU A 582 -4.63 11.49 -9.85
C LEU A 582 -3.81 12.76 -10.01
N LEU A 583 -2.54 12.65 -10.43
CA LEU A 583 -1.68 13.81 -10.60
C LEU A 583 -2.28 14.78 -11.62
N ALA A 584 -2.70 14.30 -12.79
CA ALA A 584 -3.34 15.13 -13.81
C ALA A 584 -4.57 15.86 -13.27
N ALA A 585 -5.41 15.20 -12.47
CA ALA A 585 -6.55 15.82 -11.82
C ALA A 585 -6.12 16.93 -10.83
N LEU A 586 -5.08 16.69 -10.02
CA LEU A 586 -4.50 17.68 -9.09
C LEU A 586 -3.91 18.90 -9.82
N GLY A 587 -3.18 18.67 -10.92
CA GLY A 587 -2.62 19.74 -11.75
C GLY A 587 -3.70 20.59 -12.42
N LYS A 588 -4.76 19.95 -12.93
CA LYS A 588 -5.91 20.64 -13.55
C LYS A 588 -6.60 21.62 -12.59
N VAL A 589 -6.73 21.27 -11.32
CA VAL A 589 -7.34 22.13 -10.29
C VAL A 589 -6.33 23.09 -9.64
N GLY A 590 -5.05 23.03 -10.02
CA GLY A 590 -3.98 23.83 -9.45
C GLY A 590 -3.81 23.59 -7.95
N TYR A 591 -3.89 22.32 -7.52
CA TYR A 591 -3.63 21.91 -6.15
C TYR A 591 -2.20 22.29 -5.73
N GLU A 592 -2.01 22.62 -4.46
CA GLU A 592 -0.70 22.94 -3.90
C GLU A 592 -0.48 22.07 -2.69
N TYR A 593 0.61 21.28 -2.68
CA TYR A 593 0.95 20.27 -1.66
C TYR A 593 1.22 20.87 -0.27
N SER A 594 1.11 20.02 0.77
CA SER A 594 1.24 20.46 2.16
C SER A 594 2.72 20.65 2.50
N GLU A 595 2.99 21.31 3.62
CA GLU A 595 4.30 21.13 4.26
C GLU A 595 4.57 19.63 4.51
N GLY A 596 5.83 19.24 4.44
CA GLY A 596 6.30 17.85 4.48
C GLY A 596 7.13 17.47 3.26
N VAL A 597 7.15 16.18 2.90
CA VAL A 597 8.04 15.64 1.85
C VAL A 597 7.79 16.26 0.48
N MET A 598 6.53 16.50 0.11
CA MET A 598 6.19 17.08 -1.21
C MET A 598 6.58 18.56 -1.32
N GLY A 599 6.77 19.25 -0.19
CA GLY A 599 6.97 20.69 -0.10
C GLY A 599 5.72 21.49 -0.51
N VAL A 600 5.66 22.76 -0.14
CA VAL A 600 4.55 23.68 -0.51
C VAL A 600 4.66 24.07 -1.99
N ALA A 601 4.49 23.09 -2.87
CA ALA A 601 4.65 23.19 -4.32
C ALA A 601 3.29 23.02 -5.00
N LYS A 602 3.08 23.74 -6.10
CA LYS A 602 1.90 23.52 -6.95
C LYS A 602 2.07 22.23 -7.74
N ALA A 603 1.02 21.40 -7.75
CA ALA A 603 0.94 20.21 -8.58
C ALA A 603 1.07 20.59 -10.06
N THR A 604 2.05 20.00 -10.72
CA THR A 604 2.27 20.13 -12.16
C THR A 604 1.33 19.25 -12.96
N GLY A 605 0.77 18.23 -12.31
CA GLY A 605 -0.08 17.23 -12.94
C GLY A 605 0.70 16.12 -13.63
N SER A 606 1.94 15.90 -13.20
CA SER A 606 2.84 14.91 -13.78
C SER A 606 3.61 14.20 -12.67
N ARG A 607 4.21 13.04 -12.97
CA ARG A 607 5.10 12.31 -12.05
C ARG A 607 6.27 13.13 -11.52
N GLY A 608 6.59 14.28 -12.13
CA GLY A 608 7.54 15.24 -11.60
C GLY A 608 7.22 15.71 -10.17
N ASP A 609 5.92 15.73 -9.81
CA ASP A 609 5.45 16.07 -8.47
C ASP A 609 5.97 15.08 -7.40
N LEU A 610 6.21 13.81 -7.77
CA LEU A 610 6.66 12.75 -6.86
C LEU A 610 8.19 12.71 -6.67
N ARG A 611 8.95 13.61 -7.32
CA ARG A 611 10.41 13.64 -7.22
C ARG A 611 10.93 13.74 -5.78
N PRO A 612 10.37 14.59 -4.90
CA PRO A 612 10.83 14.66 -3.50
C PRO A 612 10.65 13.35 -2.75
N VAL A 613 9.48 12.70 -2.92
CA VAL A 613 9.19 11.38 -2.35
C VAL A 613 10.16 10.33 -2.88
N ARG A 614 10.47 10.35 -4.18
CA ARG A 614 11.43 9.42 -4.77
C ARG A 614 12.82 9.55 -4.17
N VAL A 615 13.32 10.78 -3.99
CA VAL A 615 14.62 11.01 -3.36
C VAL A 615 14.60 10.45 -1.93
N ARG A 616 13.51 10.69 -1.20
CA ARG A 616 13.33 10.23 0.18
C ARG A 616 13.32 8.70 0.30
N VAL A 617 12.42 8.05 -0.42
CA VAL A 617 12.25 6.59 -0.44
C VAL A 617 13.50 5.92 -1.02
N GLY A 618 14.07 6.48 -2.08
CA GLY A 618 15.27 5.95 -2.74
C GLY A 618 16.49 5.97 -1.83
N ARG A 619 16.70 7.05 -1.05
CA ARG A 619 17.75 7.09 -0.03
C ARG A 619 17.49 6.04 1.07
N ALA A 620 16.26 5.96 1.57
CA ALA A 620 15.94 4.99 2.61
C ALA A 620 16.15 3.54 2.15
N PHE A 621 15.73 3.24 0.93
CA PHE A 621 15.96 1.93 0.34
C PHE A 621 17.45 1.65 0.11
N HIS A 622 18.22 2.65 -0.35
CA HIS A 622 19.67 2.55 -0.49
C HIS A 622 20.34 2.20 0.85
N ASP A 623 19.98 2.92 1.92
CA ASP A 623 20.49 2.68 3.26
C ASP A 623 20.17 1.26 3.73
N LEU A 624 18.91 0.83 3.57
CA LEU A 624 18.46 -0.53 3.89
C LEU A 624 19.32 -1.58 3.18
N VAL A 625 19.48 -1.47 1.86
CA VAL A 625 20.24 -2.43 1.04
C VAL A 625 21.72 -2.39 1.37
N SER A 626 22.29 -1.21 1.61
CA SER A 626 23.72 -1.04 1.91
C SER A 626 24.13 -1.78 3.19
N ARG A 627 23.20 -1.93 4.14
CA ARG A 627 23.38 -2.59 5.44
C ARG A 627 23.13 -4.09 5.41
N GLN A 628 22.64 -4.64 4.30
CA GLN A 628 22.41 -6.08 4.16
C GLN A 628 23.71 -6.86 3.94
N LYS A 629 23.76 -8.08 4.50
CA LYS A 629 24.85 -9.02 4.21
C LYS A 629 24.82 -9.43 2.73
N SER A 630 25.98 -9.77 2.17
CA SER A 630 26.28 -9.85 0.73
C SER A 630 25.24 -10.57 -0.14
N GLY A 631 24.64 -11.67 0.33
CA GLY A 631 23.63 -12.40 -0.44
C GLY A 631 22.30 -11.64 -0.63
N LEU A 632 21.75 -11.06 0.43
CA LEU A 632 20.49 -10.30 0.36
C LEU A 632 20.66 -8.98 -0.39
N ARG A 633 21.85 -8.37 -0.28
CA ARG A 633 22.21 -7.16 -1.03
C ARG A 633 22.11 -7.35 -2.55
N ILE A 634 22.41 -8.56 -3.05
CA ILE A 634 22.33 -8.88 -4.49
C ILE A 634 20.86 -9.00 -4.95
N ALA A 635 19.97 -9.53 -4.12
CA ALA A 635 18.55 -9.71 -4.46
C ALA A 635 17.73 -8.42 -4.28
N LEU A 636 17.96 -7.68 -3.19
CA LEU A 636 17.16 -6.51 -2.83
C LEU A 636 17.47 -5.29 -3.71
N ARG A 637 18.71 -5.16 -4.21
CA ARG A 637 19.11 -4.03 -5.04
C ARG A 637 18.34 -3.92 -6.37
N PRO A 638 18.26 -4.98 -7.20
CA PRO A 638 17.45 -4.93 -8.43
C PRO A 638 15.96 -4.84 -8.15
N ALA A 639 15.45 -5.55 -7.13
CA ALA A 639 14.04 -5.49 -6.75
C ALA A 639 13.62 -4.08 -6.30
N GLY A 640 14.49 -3.38 -5.58
CA GLY A 640 14.27 -1.99 -5.20
C GLY A 640 14.41 -0.98 -6.32
N ALA A 641 15.34 -1.20 -7.25
CA ALA A 641 15.43 -0.37 -8.45
C ALA A 641 14.15 -0.51 -9.29
N ALA A 642 13.71 -1.75 -9.54
CA ALA A 642 12.45 -2.02 -10.22
C ALA A 642 11.25 -1.42 -9.48
N PHE A 643 11.20 -1.55 -8.15
CA PHE A 643 10.18 -0.89 -7.32
C PHE A 643 10.23 0.63 -7.48
N LEU A 644 11.39 1.28 -7.32
CA LEU A 644 11.50 2.74 -7.43
C LEU A 644 11.20 3.24 -8.85
N ASP A 645 11.50 2.47 -9.87
CA ASP A 645 11.23 2.84 -11.25
C ASP A 645 9.75 2.60 -11.61
N ASP A 646 9.16 1.44 -11.33
CA ASP A 646 7.72 1.24 -11.59
C ASP A 646 6.83 2.19 -10.76
N TRP A 647 7.24 2.48 -9.52
CA TRP A 647 6.43 3.23 -8.55
C TRP A 647 6.58 4.76 -8.67
N LEU A 648 7.72 5.26 -9.16
CA LEU A 648 8.05 6.71 -9.16
C LEU A 648 8.64 7.21 -10.49
N THR A 649 8.41 6.51 -11.61
CA THR A 649 9.19 6.65 -12.87
C THR A 649 9.31 8.08 -13.41
N TYR A 650 10.51 8.61 -13.22
CA TYR A 650 11.46 9.11 -14.22
C TYR A 650 10.94 9.77 -15.51
N THR A 651 11.08 11.09 -15.57
CA THR A 651 11.16 11.86 -16.82
C THR A 651 12.56 11.65 -17.44
N PRO A 652 12.68 11.32 -18.74
CA PRO A 652 14.00 11.19 -19.37
C PRO A 652 14.79 12.51 -19.30
N PRO A 653 16.13 12.46 -19.19
CA PRO A 653 16.96 13.67 -19.20
C PRO A 653 16.74 14.39 -20.54
N ARG A 654 16.40 15.69 -20.47
CA ARG A 654 16.08 16.47 -21.68
C ARG A 654 17.31 16.76 -22.52
N GLN A 655 18.50 16.80 -21.92
CA GLN A 655 19.78 17.08 -22.59
C GLN A 655 20.94 16.43 -21.83
N ALA A 656 22.02 16.06 -22.53
CA ALA A 656 23.27 15.65 -21.89
C ALA A 656 24.45 16.43 -22.46
N LEU A 657 25.27 17.01 -21.59
CA LEU A 657 26.58 17.55 -21.95
C LEU A 657 27.61 16.44 -21.70
N THR A 658 28.51 16.20 -22.65
CA THR A 658 29.55 15.18 -22.50
C THR A 658 30.93 15.81 -22.55
N VAL A 659 31.82 15.37 -21.66
CA VAL A 659 33.24 15.68 -21.70
C VAL A 659 33.96 14.38 -22.03
N HIS A 660 34.61 14.30 -23.18
CA HIS A 660 35.29 13.07 -23.58
C HIS A 660 36.78 13.31 -23.76
N LEU A 661 37.57 12.31 -23.39
CA LEU A 661 38.99 12.24 -23.69
C LEU A 661 39.22 10.99 -24.52
N SER A 662 39.70 11.17 -25.76
CA SER A 662 40.07 10.04 -26.61
C SER A 662 41.50 10.18 -27.08
N ARG A 663 42.19 9.06 -27.26
CA ARG A 663 43.58 9.07 -27.73
C ARG A 663 43.74 9.77 -29.10
N GLN A 664 42.74 9.63 -29.97
CA GLN A 664 42.82 10.11 -31.36
C GLN A 664 42.19 11.49 -31.59
N ARG A 665 41.28 11.94 -30.72
CA ARG A 665 40.62 13.26 -30.84
C ARG A 665 41.02 14.24 -29.75
N GLY A 666 41.72 13.78 -28.71
CA GLY A 666 42.06 14.61 -27.56
C GLY A 666 40.84 14.86 -26.67
N PRO A 667 40.89 15.90 -25.81
CA PRO A 667 39.75 16.35 -25.03
C PRO A 667 38.67 16.99 -25.94
N GLY A 668 37.41 16.76 -25.62
CA GLY A 668 36.29 17.35 -26.34
C GLY A 668 35.04 17.50 -25.49
N LEU A 669 34.14 18.34 -26.01
CA LEU A 669 32.82 18.63 -25.47
C LEU A 669 31.76 18.16 -26.47
N GLY A 670 30.79 17.40 -26.00
CA GLY A 670 29.61 16.97 -26.73
C GLY A 670 28.34 17.51 -26.11
N TRP A 671 27.31 17.66 -26.92
CA TRP A 671 25.95 17.96 -26.48
C TRP A 671 24.99 17.01 -27.19
N GLU A 672 24.16 16.32 -26.41
CA GLU A 672 23.19 15.33 -26.86
C GLU A 672 21.77 15.80 -26.52
N ILE A 673 20.87 15.64 -27.49
CA ILE A 673 19.45 15.95 -27.33
C ILE A 673 18.65 14.72 -27.79
N PRO A 674 17.66 14.24 -26.99
CA PRO A 674 16.78 13.17 -27.42
C PRO A 674 15.92 13.63 -28.59
N LEU A 675 15.75 12.76 -29.60
CA LEU A 675 14.81 13.03 -30.68
C LEU A 675 13.39 12.80 -30.13
N ALA A 676 12.66 13.90 -29.91
CA ALA A 676 11.38 13.94 -29.20
C ALA A 676 10.27 13.00 -29.75
N PHE A 677 10.44 12.46 -30.96
CA PHE A 677 9.46 11.62 -31.65
C PHE A 677 9.83 10.13 -31.70
N THR A 678 10.99 9.73 -31.15
CA THR A 678 11.56 8.37 -31.34
C THR A 678 11.96 7.67 -30.05
N ALA A 679 11.56 8.18 -28.88
CA ALA A 679 11.61 7.40 -27.66
C ALA A 679 10.54 6.30 -27.79
N HIS A 680 10.98 5.09 -28.13
CA HIS A 680 10.11 3.93 -28.27
C HIS A 680 10.32 3.06 -27.05
N GLU A 681 9.35 3.10 -26.13
CA GLU A 681 9.29 2.17 -25.03
C GLU A 681 8.57 0.91 -25.53
N GLU A 682 9.30 0.12 -26.33
CA GLU A 682 8.78 -1.14 -26.85
C GLU A 682 9.07 -2.23 -25.82
N ARG A 683 8.07 -2.54 -24.99
CA ARG A 683 8.11 -3.66 -24.06
C ARG A 683 8.14 -4.96 -24.87
N ARG A 684 9.33 -5.43 -25.26
CA ARG A 684 9.46 -6.69 -26.01
C ARG A 684 9.12 -7.86 -25.10
N GLU A 685 8.06 -8.58 -25.46
CA GLU A 685 7.47 -9.70 -24.69
C GLU A 685 8.38 -10.94 -24.58
N GLU A 686 9.45 -11.03 -25.38
CA GLU A 686 10.35 -12.18 -25.42
C GLU A 686 11.76 -11.78 -24.93
N GLY A 687 12.04 -11.94 -23.63
CA GLY A 687 13.43 -11.94 -23.14
C GLY A 687 13.69 -11.23 -21.81
N GLY A 688 12.70 -10.59 -21.20
CA GLY A 688 12.83 -10.06 -19.84
C GLY A 688 13.85 -8.92 -19.64
N VAL A 689 14.28 -8.28 -20.73
CA VAL A 689 15.06 -7.05 -20.67
C VAL A 689 14.08 -5.91 -20.94
N SER A 690 13.92 -4.98 -19.99
CA SER A 690 13.31 -3.69 -20.32
C SER A 690 14.34 -2.95 -21.15
N ASP A 691 14.24 -3.09 -22.47
CA ASP A 691 15.12 -2.41 -23.40
C ASP A 691 14.49 -1.07 -23.73
N ARG A 692 14.77 -0.06 -22.90
CA ARG A 692 14.37 1.31 -23.26
C ARG A 692 15.37 1.83 -24.26
N SER A 693 14.91 1.88 -25.50
CA SER A 693 15.68 2.21 -26.68
C SER A 693 15.30 3.59 -27.18
N GLU A 694 16.24 4.53 -27.16
CA GLU A 694 16.03 5.87 -27.69
C GLU A 694 17.11 6.29 -28.67
N TRP A 695 16.70 7.03 -29.69
CA TRP A 695 17.63 7.70 -30.58
C TRP A 695 18.00 9.07 -30.03
N ARG A 696 19.29 9.28 -29.81
CA ARG A 696 19.86 10.57 -29.42
C ARG A 696 20.64 11.18 -30.57
N PHE A 697 20.41 12.46 -30.82
CA PHE A 697 21.23 13.23 -31.75
C PHE A 697 22.24 14.05 -30.96
N GLY A 698 23.50 13.94 -31.32
CA GLY A 698 24.58 14.65 -30.65
C GLY A 698 25.47 15.43 -31.62
N VAL A 699 26.00 16.55 -31.13
CA VAL A 699 27.08 17.30 -31.78
C VAL A 699 28.27 17.34 -30.83
N SER A 700 29.47 17.06 -31.33
CA SER A 700 30.69 17.12 -30.52
C SER A 700 31.79 17.93 -31.19
N VAL A 701 32.49 18.72 -30.39
CA VAL A 701 33.70 19.45 -30.76
C VAL A 701 34.85 18.91 -29.91
N SER A 702 35.95 18.49 -30.56
CA SER A 702 37.15 18.02 -29.89
C SER A 702 38.38 18.73 -30.42
N GLY A 703 39.37 18.94 -29.55
CA GLY A 703 40.58 19.68 -29.85
C GLY A 703 41.84 18.92 -29.46
N PHE A 704 42.94 19.18 -30.18
CA PHE A 704 44.29 18.66 -29.88
C PHE A 704 44.36 17.13 -29.78
N GLY A 705 44.04 16.46 -30.90
CA GLY A 705 44.23 15.02 -31.06
C GLY A 705 45.56 14.68 -31.75
N VAL A 706 46.08 13.48 -31.50
CA VAL A 706 47.26 12.96 -32.18
C VAL A 706 46.83 11.87 -33.17
N ARG A 707 47.29 11.98 -34.42
CA ARG A 707 47.07 10.95 -35.45
C ARG A 707 48.36 10.15 -35.65
N ASP A 708 48.36 8.90 -35.18
CA ASP A 708 49.44 7.94 -35.46
C ASP A 708 49.15 7.24 -36.80
N MET A 709 50.08 7.33 -37.76
CA MET A 709 50.03 6.61 -39.03
C MET A 709 51.06 5.46 -38.99
N ASP A 710 50.55 4.21 -38.90
CA ASP A 710 51.17 2.88 -39.11
C ASP A 710 52.54 2.50 -38.51
N GLN A 711 52.61 1.33 -37.87
CA GLN A 711 53.77 0.70 -37.21
C GLN A 711 54.93 0.24 -38.13
N LEU A 712 55.20 0.92 -39.26
CA LEU A 712 56.36 0.63 -40.11
C LEU A 712 57.20 1.90 -40.25
N VAL A 713 58.29 1.92 -39.47
CA VAL A 713 59.25 3.02 -39.35
C VAL A 713 59.75 3.49 -40.72
N PRO A 714 59.89 4.82 -40.94
CA PRO A 714 59.73 5.92 -39.98
C PRO A 714 58.37 6.65 -40.09
N ASN A 715 57.77 7.01 -38.95
CA ASN A 715 56.44 7.64 -38.85
C ASN A 715 56.51 9.13 -38.51
N GLU A 716 55.68 9.94 -39.18
CA GLU A 716 55.42 11.33 -38.81
C GLU A 716 54.11 11.42 -38.01
N THR A 717 54.20 11.89 -36.77
CA THR A 717 53.03 12.19 -35.92
C THR A 717 52.40 13.50 -36.37
N ARG A 718 51.11 13.48 -36.74
CA ARG A 718 50.37 14.70 -37.16
C ARG A 718 49.42 15.19 -36.06
N MET A 719 49.31 16.51 -35.93
CA MET A 719 48.42 17.16 -34.96
C MET A 719 47.07 17.51 -35.59
N ARG A 720 46.00 17.14 -34.89
CA ARG A 720 44.61 17.48 -35.22
C ARG A 720 44.17 18.65 -34.35
N LEU A 721 43.84 19.77 -34.99
CA LEU A 721 43.50 21.02 -34.29
C LEU A 721 42.07 21.00 -33.77
N VAL A 722 41.12 20.71 -34.65
CA VAL A 722 39.69 20.69 -34.34
C VAL A 722 39.00 19.56 -35.10
N THR A 723 38.10 18.86 -34.43
CA THR A 723 37.17 17.89 -35.02
C THR A 723 35.74 18.25 -34.63
N LEU A 724 34.88 18.41 -35.65
CA LEU A 724 33.45 18.57 -35.49
C LEU A 724 32.76 17.29 -35.94
N GLY A 725 31.86 16.76 -35.13
CA GLY A 725 31.10 15.55 -35.47
C GLY A 725 29.63 15.66 -35.10
N THR A 726 28.79 15.04 -35.91
CA THR A 726 27.38 14.78 -35.62
C THR A 726 27.19 13.28 -35.51
N TYR A 727 26.36 12.82 -34.57
CA TYR A 727 26.08 11.39 -34.42
C TYR A 727 24.64 11.14 -34.03
N ALA A 728 24.14 9.98 -34.44
CA ALA A 728 22.90 9.41 -33.97
C ALA A 728 23.23 8.11 -33.23
N ASP A 729 23.02 8.10 -31.92
CA ASP A 729 23.17 6.90 -31.11
C ASP A 729 21.81 6.31 -30.81
N PHE A 730 21.69 5.01 -31.01
CA PHE A 730 20.72 4.18 -30.33
C PHE A 730 21.26 3.88 -28.93
N VAL A 731 20.54 4.37 -27.93
CA VAL A 731 20.88 4.19 -26.52
C VAL A 731 19.88 3.20 -25.94
N SER A 732 20.41 2.10 -25.43
CA SER A 732 19.66 1.02 -24.80
C SER A 732 20.08 0.93 -23.34
N ASP A 733 19.13 1.17 -22.45
CA ASP A 733 19.33 0.93 -21.02
C ASP A 733 19.24 -0.58 -20.79
N MET A 734 20.33 -1.20 -20.35
CA MET A 734 20.34 -2.62 -20.03
C MET A 734 20.30 -2.82 -18.53
N ASP A 735 19.10 -2.65 -17.98
CA ASP A 735 18.84 -3.11 -16.63
C ASP A 735 18.70 -4.64 -16.67
N GLY A 736 19.72 -5.35 -16.18
CA GLY A 736 19.59 -6.80 -15.90
C GLY A 736 20.70 -7.74 -16.35
N PHE A 737 21.89 -7.29 -16.77
CA PHE A 737 22.98 -8.24 -17.02
C PHE A 737 23.57 -8.82 -15.72
N GLY A 738 23.03 -9.96 -15.29
CA GLY A 738 23.55 -10.75 -14.17
C GLY A 738 23.46 -12.25 -14.43
N GLY A 739 24.15 -12.77 -15.45
CA GLY A 739 24.10 -14.20 -15.77
C GLY A 739 25.43 -14.89 -16.10
N THR A 740 26.31 -14.27 -16.90
CA THR A 740 27.35 -15.06 -17.58
C THR A 740 28.80 -14.56 -17.43
N PHE A 741 29.01 -13.30 -17.06
CA PHE A 741 30.36 -12.71 -17.02
C PHE A 741 30.71 -12.18 -15.63
N LYS A 742 31.62 -12.90 -14.94
CA LYS A 742 32.01 -12.62 -13.54
C LYS A 742 32.67 -11.24 -13.31
N TRP A 743 33.20 -10.57 -14.33
CA TRP A 743 33.87 -9.28 -14.17
C TRP A 743 32.91 -8.07 -14.24
N LEU A 744 31.65 -8.27 -14.67
CA LEU A 744 30.59 -7.26 -14.67
C LEU A 744 29.80 -7.19 -13.33
N GLN A 745 30.21 -7.97 -12.32
CA GLN A 745 29.57 -8.03 -10.99
C GLN A 745 29.91 -6.82 -10.07
N GLY A 746 30.54 -5.78 -10.60
CA GLY A 746 31.23 -4.74 -9.84
C GLY A 746 30.62 -3.33 -9.75
N GLY A 747 29.48 -3.00 -10.37
CA GLY A 747 28.99 -1.61 -10.36
C GLY A 747 27.72 -1.32 -11.16
N PRO A 748 27.10 -0.13 -10.99
CA PRO A 748 25.71 0.18 -11.33
C PRO A 748 25.48 0.49 -12.82
N TYR A 749 24.23 0.40 -13.27
CA TYR A 749 23.68 0.95 -14.53
C TYR A 749 24.58 0.79 -15.77
N VAL A 750 24.34 -0.28 -16.53
CA VAL A 750 25.03 -0.53 -17.80
C VAL A 750 24.14 -0.08 -18.95
N ARG A 751 24.52 0.99 -19.65
CA ARG A 751 23.80 1.47 -20.83
C ARG A 751 24.64 1.19 -22.07
N LEU A 752 24.08 0.43 -23.01
CA LEU A 752 24.69 0.20 -24.32
C LEU A 752 24.38 1.38 -25.24
N ARG A 753 25.39 1.85 -25.95
CA ARG A 753 25.25 2.84 -27.02
C ARG A 753 25.75 2.24 -28.31
N ALA A 754 24.91 2.23 -29.34
CA ALA A 754 25.30 1.82 -30.69
C ALA A 754 24.83 2.88 -31.67
N GLY A 755 25.74 3.45 -32.46
CA GLY A 755 25.38 4.61 -33.29
C GLY A 755 26.21 4.72 -34.56
N LEU A 756 25.72 5.60 -35.43
CA LEU A 756 26.44 6.04 -36.61
C LEU A 756 26.73 7.53 -36.49
N GLY A 757 27.98 7.89 -36.75
CA GLY A 757 28.46 9.26 -36.74
C GLY A 757 29.11 9.65 -38.06
N ALA A 758 29.25 10.96 -38.20
CA ALA A 758 30.07 11.61 -39.19
C ALA A 758 30.98 12.60 -38.47
N SER A 759 32.28 12.61 -38.80
CA SER A 759 33.17 13.63 -38.25
C SER A 759 34.13 14.19 -39.30
N GLY A 760 34.28 15.52 -39.28
CA GLY A 760 35.25 16.26 -40.07
C GLY A 760 36.36 16.78 -39.17
N SER A 761 37.61 16.67 -39.62
CA SER A 761 38.77 17.17 -38.87
C SER A 761 39.72 17.95 -39.76
N TYR A 762 40.35 18.96 -39.18
CA TYR A 762 41.42 19.74 -39.80
C TYR A 762 42.79 19.34 -39.24
N LEU A 763 43.71 19.00 -40.13
CA LEU A 763 45.10 18.65 -39.82
C LEU A 763 46.01 19.82 -40.21
N ARG A 764 46.97 20.14 -39.34
CA ARG A 764 47.82 21.34 -39.50
C ARG A 764 48.94 21.16 -40.51
N ASP A 765 49.48 19.95 -40.66
CA ASP A 765 50.66 19.69 -41.47
C ASP A 765 50.62 18.28 -42.08
N PRO A 766 50.41 18.14 -43.42
CA PRO A 766 49.96 19.17 -44.36
C PRO A 766 48.51 19.62 -44.07
N GLU A 767 48.11 20.78 -44.61
CA GLU A 767 46.74 21.30 -44.51
C GLU A 767 45.73 20.36 -45.19
N GLU A 768 45.15 19.46 -44.40
CA GLU A 768 44.30 18.39 -44.92
C GLU A 768 42.95 18.39 -44.19
N PHE A 769 41.86 18.38 -44.97
CA PHE A 769 40.54 18.07 -44.44
C PHE A 769 40.31 16.57 -44.53
N SER A 770 40.05 15.95 -43.39
CA SER A 770 39.71 14.54 -43.30
C SER A 770 38.26 14.38 -42.87
N PHE A 771 37.48 13.60 -43.62
CA PHE A 771 36.10 13.24 -43.29
C PHE A 771 36.02 11.75 -43.00
N LEU A 772 35.42 11.40 -41.85
CA LEU A 772 35.12 10.04 -41.43
C LEU A 772 33.63 9.81 -41.63
N LEU A 773 33.28 8.97 -42.62
CA LEU A 773 31.90 8.77 -43.08
C LEU A 773 31.73 7.37 -43.66
N PRO A 774 31.00 6.43 -43.03
CA PRO A 774 30.41 6.49 -41.68
C PRO A 774 31.39 6.09 -40.57
N GLU A 775 31.09 6.50 -39.33
CA GLU A 775 31.77 6.08 -38.11
C GLU A 775 30.83 5.24 -37.25
N ALA A 776 31.16 3.98 -37.02
CA ALA A 776 30.43 3.14 -36.07
C ALA A 776 30.88 3.49 -34.65
N ARG A 777 29.92 3.75 -33.77
CA ARG A 777 30.17 4.12 -32.37
C ARG A 777 29.55 3.03 -31.49
N LEU A 778 30.35 2.43 -30.62
CA LEU A 778 29.92 1.44 -29.65
C LEU A 778 30.36 1.91 -28.26
N GLY A 779 29.45 2.00 -27.30
CA GLY A 779 29.75 2.49 -25.97
C GLY A 779 29.05 1.69 -24.89
N VAL A 780 29.65 1.71 -23.70
CA VAL A 780 29.08 1.16 -22.48
C VAL A 780 29.23 2.21 -21.40
N ASP A 781 28.11 2.74 -20.90
CA ASP A 781 28.14 3.56 -19.70
C ASP A 781 28.25 2.62 -18.50
N VAL A 782 29.26 2.83 -17.65
CA VAL A 782 29.59 1.96 -16.49
C VAL A 782 29.08 2.59 -15.18
N ALA A 783 28.66 3.86 -15.26
CA ALA A 783 27.95 4.60 -14.23
C ALA A 783 27.13 5.72 -14.90
N GLU A 784 26.18 6.30 -14.18
CA GLU A 784 25.33 7.42 -14.65
C GLU A 784 26.14 8.61 -15.20
N LEU A 785 27.37 8.80 -14.71
CA LEU A 785 28.27 9.91 -15.07
C LEU A 785 29.48 9.49 -15.91
N VAL A 786 29.73 8.18 -16.14
CA VAL A 786 30.98 7.71 -16.77
C VAL A 786 30.70 6.59 -17.77
N GLY A 787 31.12 6.78 -19.01
CA GLY A 787 31.07 5.79 -20.06
C GLY A 787 32.38 5.56 -20.79
N LEU A 788 32.49 4.36 -21.36
CA LEU A 788 33.58 3.92 -22.22
C LEU A 788 33.07 3.86 -23.65
N ARG A 789 33.80 4.46 -24.58
CA ARG A 789 33.37 4.55 -25.98
C ARG A 789 34.45 4.09 -26.93
N LEU A 790 34.06 3.18 -27.82
CA LEU A 790 34.80 2.71 -28.96
C LEU A 790 34.23 3.37 -30.22
N SER A 791 35.08 4.03 -31.00
CA SER A 791 34.70 4.64 -32.28
C SER A 791 35.52 3.99 -33.39
N VAL A 792 34.84 3.39 -34.36
CA VAL A 792 35.43 2.66 -35.49
C VAL A 792 35.04 3.38 -36.78
N PRO A 793 35.96 4.10 -37.42
CA PRO A 793 35.69 4.69 -38.73
C PRO A 793 35.66 3.60 -39.80
N LEU A 794 34.64 3.64 -40.66
CA LEU A 794 34.45 2.66 -41.73
C LEU A 794 35.14 3.12 -43.02
N TYR A 795 35.01 4.42 -43.35
CA TYR A 795 35.68 5.03 -44.51
C TYR A 795 36.23 6.40 -44.16
N LEU A 796 37.34 6.72 -44.83
CA LEU A 796 38.06 7.98 -44.69
C LEU A 796 38.15 8.62 -46.08
N VAL A 797 37.60 9.82 -46.20
CA VAL A 797 37.73 10.66 -47.40
C VAL A 797 38.71 11.79 -47.08
N LYS A 798 39.71 11.97 -47.93
CA LYS A 798 40.75 12.99 -47.76
C LYS A 798 40.66 14.01 -48.88
N LYS A 799 40.75 15.29 -48.51
CA LYS A 799 40.94 16.39 -49.45
C LYS A 799 42.32 17.00 -49.23
N SER A 800 43.19 16.84 -50.22
CA SER A 800 44.50 17.48 -50.32
C SER A 800 44.42 18.67 -51.28
N GLU A 801 45.54 19.38 -51.49
CA GLU A 801 45.65 20.44 -52.50
C GLU A 801 45.37 19.93 -53.93
N ASP A 802 45.66 18.65 -54.21
CA ASP A 802 45.49 18.02 -55.54
C ASP A 802 44.08 17.48 -55.82
N GLY A 803 43.15 17.60 -54.86
CA GLY A 803 41.75 17.20 -55.01
C GLY A 803 41.28 16.17 -53.97
N TRP A 804 40.16 15.50 -54.28
CA TRP A 804 39.60 14.45 -53.45
C TRP A 804 40.20 13.09 -53.84
N HIS A 805 40.74 12.36 -52.88
CA HIS A 805 41.24 11.01 -53.11
C HIS A 805 40.24 9.98 -52.56
N ASP A 806 39.94 8.94 -53.35
CA ASP A 806 39.02 7.85 -52.97
C ASP A 806 39.47 7.14 -51.69
N GLY A 807 38.50 6.87 -50.81
CA GLY A 807 38.75 6.33 -49.48
C GLY A 807 39.14 4.86 -49.50
N THR A 808 40.22 4.51 -48.80
CA THR A 808 40.55 3.12 -48.47
C THR A 808 39.84 2.71 -47.16
N PRO A 809 39.23 1.51 -47.07
CA PRO A 809 38.67 1.01 -45.82
C PRO A 809 39.78 0.91 -44.76
N LYS A 810 39.58 1.52 -43.59
CA LYS A 810 40.57 1.51 -42.49
C LYS A 810 39.95 1.06 -41.17
N ILE A 811 39.38 -0.15 -41.18
CA ILE A 811 38.66 -0.75 -40.04
C ILE A 811 39.51 -0.86 -38.75
N PHE A 812 40.84 -0.96 -38.85
CA PHE A 812 41.71 -1.19 -37.69
C PHE A 812 42.67 -0.03 -37.34
N LYS A 813 42.93 0.90 -38.27
CA LYS A 813 44.03 1.88 -38.12
C LYS A 813 43.63 3.12 -37.34
N GLU A 814 42.33 3.43 -37.30
CA GLU A 814 41.79 4.66 -36.70
C GLU A 814 40.71 4.34 -35.65
N THR A 815 40.78 3.15 -35.05
CA THR A 815 39.88 2.78 -33.96
C THR A 815 40.26 3.55 -32.70
N GLY A 816 39.37 4.44 -32.25
CA GLY A 816 39.57 5.27 -31.08
C GLY A 816 38.91 4.65 -29.85
N LEU A 817 39.67 4.50 -28.77
CA LEU A 817 39.12 4.28 -27.42
C LEU A 817 39.10 5.62 -26.68
N GLY A 818 37.96 5.97 -26.13
CA GLY A 818 37.76 7.17 -25.32
C GLY A 818 37.00 6.88 -24.03
N VAL A 819 37.25 7.73 -23.04
CA VAL A 819 36.45 7.81 -21.81
C VAL A 819 35.58 9.06 -21.92
N GLU A 820 34.30 8.92 -21.63
CA GLU A 820 33.30 10.00 -21.69
C GLU A 820 32.71 10.19 -20.30
N MET A 821 32.74 11.43 -19.80
CA MET A 821 31.98 11.84 -18.62
C MET A 821 30.69 12.50 -19.08
N LEU A 822 29.57 12.03 -18.55
CA LEU A 822 28.23 12.47 -18.91
C LEU A 822 27.68 13.37 -17.80
N PHE A 823 27.34 14.60 -18.18
CA PHE A 823 26.64 15.56 -17.33
C PHE A 823 25.21 15.69 -17.88
N THR A 824 24.29 14.88 -17.34
CA THR A 824 22.88 14.92 -17.71
C THR A 824 22.18 16.08 -17.00
N TRP A 825 21.38 16.84 -17.76
CA TRP A 825 20.47 17.84 -17.22
C TRP A 825 19.04 17.30 -17.32
N TRP A 826 18.42 17.24 -16.14
CA TRP A 826 17.09 16.68 -15.90
C TRP A 826 16.01 17.73 -16.16
#